data_AF-A0A4U2F5P8-F1
#
_entry.id   AF-A0A4U2F5P8-F1
#
_cell.length_a   1.000
_cell.length_b   1.000
_cell.length_c   1.000
_cell.angle_alpha   90.00
_cell.angle_beta   90.00
_cell.angle_gamma   90.00
#
_symmetry.space_group_name_H-M   'P 1'
#
loop_
_entity.id
_entity.type
_entity.pdbx_description
1 polymer ?
#
loop_
_entity_poly.entity_id
_entity_poly.type
_entity_poly.pdbx_seq_one_letter_code
_entity_poly.pdbx_strand_id
1 'polypeptide(L)'
;MTLLVSTAQDALSSQLYALHMGIIDRFNDTVRETRSLIEADEKYICHEGLSMGKDSTLVALCLIEAYKQSIAEGKIEPSRPLMISTVNPGAEALPMQMYSEYAAPFLKAYAKDCGINLFYDGVAPDFHEEYANRYLSAQKVIQNASMSGDCTVILKLIPSEKYIKTMLNRFEGMEGMEQYASSPVISFSGSRVKDESTRRTRNMKKQGTAHKTIDALKAELVDQSDVSKFQLYQYAPIRDWLTDEVFTALELAGKKPLTKNLPGIQNAIPAFMSDFALLLAIYGNAAQEACEISVGQKHGAGCSGKARYGCLICTQVGTIDKTQTSLAKQDRWNILGQEEALRLRDYMFRLSANMRARALHAKGYDSVGFGRIALQPNVLKPRYLEKLVRLFAQLSILSENRAAEFRQLIAEGKEDTHPGIVEIQNDVTLNAKARRGYLAMYKAQAVNPQIKLFSERHAVYLSYRWGIDGIASLPFRPLAIWRDLHLRPESWIPFPKTNAEWEAETGKTIKLVDPQYPLPEAVMMPVFKKEEPNHYVANHRALLSYWRRPIDTSDITNEAGFNNCTLERYPQHNTPVKVEMSVSHSFNDTQVDDGQYQLSANIKGEVHLVDIGSVTFGTPEMGKVRIDGKLVSKSFESEYLSTTFTELATNRINNVMEAISDKLVQREFVSLQSAQQFVNKALATEFPSKKPTLLTHSIPYLKSAVLGVAYNEKPRKVSAKAHFTKRVVRTQNGKLTKSNTRVKFYPLSVDSRLHLAHANKLNGLNVDFGYAYEKEVSVQTELINCHGELVDGAKIAVTEQSIEMFKRLGGFERALDVHDSHLARALRHRGPVRKFISTCPAEMLNTMGGVVVSPSYIAKYRELLKRTQLFAELGALDYQSMSVEEIQKQPWAITMKQHRMDKVGVLRVVRELRNKQRKQVKAALHAGTPHQESLLQVQQLFNLAHQYVEEGFDTLSTSIFNVQFNTHEISHTQRAAAYKAWLLLNQDALSSFNELQRMALTPSQRNQISLDASSLSHLARVTEKAMSDLSTTATAAIQKWSPMVQAVQSIREQIELAEKSGQDEAQIRDHQIGLYKLAIEQYHPQTAGALFEPSASHLRPNLTNFKLMLDKQLEIMSKAIEWFTDLAKGISAEGSTLKSKAVAKVDLSTRLSYCANLPNTSQKVPVPASLELPVIVHEDLILESKSESKQKTKKTAKRTNTLESMLAYQAKQEDFEHV
;
A
#
# COMPACT_ATOMS: atom_id res chain seq x y z
N MET A 1 70.54 19.98 34.18
CA MET A 1 69.69 19.23 33.23
C MET A 1 68.78 18.21 33.93
N THR A 2 69.27 17.41 34.87
CA THR A 2 68.50 16.38 35.60
C THR A 2 67.30 16.93 36.40
N LEU A 3 67.43 18.11 37.03
CA LEU A 3 66.33 18.81 37.73
C LEU A 3 65.25 19.39 36.79
N LEU A 4 65.59 19.75 35.56
CA LEU A 4 64.65 20.22 34.54
C LEU A 4 63.86 19.06 33.90
N VAL A 5 64.44 17.85 33.90
CA VAL A 5 63.76 16.64 33.40
C VAL A 5 62.78 16.10 34.45
N SER A 6 63.13 16.08 35.74
CA SER A 6 62.19 15.60 36.78
C SER A 6 60.97 16.51 36.94
N THR A 7 61.16 17.84 36.92
CA THR A 7 60.05 18.81 37.02
C THR A 7 59.09 18.75 35.83
N ALA A 8 59.59 18.50 34.61
CA ALA A 8 58.76 18.31 33.43
C ALA A 8 57.97 16.99 33.47
N GLN A 9 58.54 15.94 34.07
CA GLN A 9 57.94 14.61 34.19
C GLN A 9 56.88 14.55 35.30
N ASP A 10 57.09 15.28 36.41
CA ASP A 10 56.11 15.48 37.47
C ASP A 10 54.92 16.34 37.01
N ALA A 11 55.19 17.40 36.22
CA ALA A 11 54.14 18.23 35.62
C ALA A 11 53.27 17.44 34.62
N LEU A 12 53.89 16.61 33.77
CA LEU A 12 53.18 15.75 32.82
C LEU A 12 52.34 14.68 33.55
N SER A 13 52.87 14.07 34.60
CA SER A 13 52.15 13.08 35.41
C SER A 13 50.95 13.70 36.12
N SER A 14 51.10 14.94 36.62
CA SER A 14 50.01 15.71 37.23
C SER A 14 48.91 16.07 36.23
N GLN A 15 49.28 16.46 35.00
CA GLN A 15 48.32 16.72 33.90
C GLN A 15 47.55 15.47 33.50
N LEU A 16 48.23 14.33 33.35
CA LEU A 16 47.61 13.04 33.05
C LEU A 16 46.70 12.55 34.18
N TYR A 17 47.09 12.75 35.44
CA TYR A 17 46.25 12.42 36.58
C TYR A 17 44.95 13.22 36.55
N ALA A 18 45.04 14.54 36.33
CA ALA A 18 43.89 15.42 36.21
C ALA A 18 42.99 15.04 35.03
N LEU A 19 43.57 14.66 33.89
CA LEU A 19 42.82 14.17 32.73
C LEU A 19 42.06 12.88 33.08
N HIS A 20 42.73 11.87 33.63
CA HIS A 20 42.09 10.59 33.98
C HIS A 20 40.96 10.79 35.00
N MET A 21 41.18 11.57 36.05
CA MET A 21 40.12 11.91 37.02
C MET A 21 38.95 12.62 36.33
N GLY A 22 39.22 13.65 35.53
CA GLY A 22 38.16 14.39 34.83
C GLY A 22 37.33 13.54 33.88
N ILE A 23 37.93 12.54 33.23
CA ILE A 23 37.20 11.57 32.38
C ILE A 23 36.31 10.64 33.22
N ILE A 24 36.84 10.12 34.33
CA ILE A 24 36.09 9.24 35.24
C ILE A 24 34.90 10.01 35.85
N ASP A 25 35.12 11.25 36.28
CA ASP A 25 34.07 12.10 36.84
C ASP A 25 32.97 12.40 35.81
N ARG A 26 33.34 12.74 34.56
CA ARG A 26 32.36 12.95 33.49
C ARG A 26 31.58 11.70 33.13
N PHE A 27 32.21 10.52 33.15
CA PHE A 27 31.51 9.26 32.97
C PHE A 27 30.46 9.07 34.07
N ASN A 28 30.85 9.26 35.34
CA ASN A 28 29.95 9.15 36.48
C ASN A 28 28.83 10.19 36.46
N ASP A 29 29.09 11.42 36.00
CA ASP A 29 28.06 12.44 35.83
C ASP A 29 27.04 12.05 34.76
N THR A 30 27.51 11.48 33.65
CA THR A 30 26.62 10.98 32.58
C THR A 30 25.75 9.80 33.08
N VAL A 31 26.33 8.90 33.90
CA VAL A 31 25.59 7.83 34.57
C VAL A 31 24.54 8.42 35.51
N ARG A 32 24.89 9.43 36.31
CA ARG A 32 23.98 10.10 37.25
C ARG A 32 22.81 10.79 36.55
N GLU A 33 23.08 11.50 35.44
CA GLU A 33 22.04 12.11 34.61
C GLU A 33 21.06 11.04 34.09
N THR A 34 21.59 9.92 33.60
CA THR A 34 20.81 8.79 33.10
C THR A 34 19.97 8.16 34.20
N ARG A 35 20.55 7.92 35.39
CA ARG A 35 19.85 7.42 36.58
C ARG A 35 18.67 8.31 36.93
N SER A 36 18.86 9.63 36.90
CA SER A 36 17.80 10.59 37.19
C SER A 36 16.59 10.55 36.23
N LEU A 37 16.72 9.90 35.07
CA LEU A 37 15.61 9.62 34.15
C LEU A 37 14.94 8.30 34.51
N ILE A 38 15.71 7.21 34.63
CA ILE A 38 15.13 5.87 34.81
C ILE A 38 14.56 5.64 36.21
N GLU A 39 15.05 6.37 37.22
CA GLU A 39 14.56 6.35 38.60
C GLU A 39 13.34 7.27 38.81
N ALA A 40 12.82 7.92 37.76
CA ALA A 40 11.57 8.68 37.85
C ALA A 40 10.35 7.76 38.04
N ASP A 41 9.28 8.30 38.61
CA ASP A 41 8.02 7.56 38.86
C ASP A 41 7.40 7.06 37.55
N GLU A 42 7.48 7.86 36.48
CA GLU A 42 7.08 7.41 35.16
C GLU A 42 8.03 6.32 34.64
N LYS A 43 7.44 5.20 34.20
CA LYS A 43 8.20 4.01 33.79
C LYS A 43 8.85 4.16 32.40
N TYR A 44 9.77 5.10 32.22
CA TYR A 44 10.44 5.35 30.95
C TYR A 44 11.29 4.16 30.48
N ILE A 45 11.37 3.98 29.16
CA ILE A 45 12.20 2.97 28.51
C ILE A 45 13.39 3.64 27.84
N CYS A 46 14.60 3.15 28.14
CA CYS A 46 15.80 3.56 27.43
C CYS A 46 15.98 2.73 26.16
N HIS A 47 16.18 3.41 25.03
CA HIS A 47 16.58 2.81 23.77
C HIS A 47 17.94 3.36 23.34
N GLU A 48 18.86 2.49 22.89
CA GLU A 48 20.09 2.92 22.22
C GLU A 48 20.28 2.23 20.87
N GLY A 49 20.56 3.02 19.84
CA GLY A 49 21.09 2.50 18.58
C GLY A 49 22.61 2.27 18.68
N LEU A 50 23.02 1.09 19.13
CA LEU A 50 24.42 0.72 19.33
C LEU A 50 25.07 0.27 18.02
N SER A 51 25.85 1.16 17.39
CA SER A 51 26.62 0.81 16.18
C SER A 51 27.93 0.09 16.48
N MET A 52 28.18 -0.25 17.74
CA MET A 52 29.46 -0.79 18.27
C MET A 52 30.69 0.07 17.94
N GLY A 53 30.48 1.33 17.51
CA GLY A 53 31.55 2.30 17.33
C GLY A 53 31.90 2.97 18.64
N LYS A 54 33.06 3.65 18.70
CA LYS A 54 33.58 4.25 19.94
C LYS A 54 32.55 5.09 20.73
N ASP A 55 31.80 5.94 20.02
CA ASP A 55 30.88 6.90 20.65
C ASP A 55 29.65 6.19 21.23
N SER A 56 29.04 5.26 20.46
CA SER A 56 27.90 4.46 20.94
C SER A 56 28.31 3.47 22.03
N THR A 57 29.50 2.87 21.94
CA THR A 57 29.98 1.95 22.99
C THR A 57 30.07 2.67 24.33
N LEU A 58 30.58 3.90 24.38
CA LEU A 58 30.63 4.68 25.62
C LEU A 58 29.22 4.99 26.16
N VAL A 59 28.26 5.33 25.29
CA VAL A 59 26.85 5.54 25.70
C VAL A 59 26.25 4.26 26.29
N ALA A 60 26.50 3.10 25.66
CA ALA A 60 26.06 1.80 26.17
C ALA A 60 26.65 1.52 27.56
N LEU A 61 27.93 1.83 27.79
CA LEU A 61 28.55 1.69 29.11
C LEU A 61 27.84 2.54 30.17
N CYS A 62 27.53 3.81 29.84
CA CYS A 62 26.80 4.69 30.75
C CYS A 62 25.39 4.15 31.07
N LEU A 63 24.65 3.68 30.06
CA LEU A 63 23.30 3.13 30.23
C LEU A 63 23.32 1.87 31.10
N ILE A 64 24.20 0.92 30.80
CA ILE A 64 24.30 -0.36 31.53
C ILE A 64 24.69 -0.12 32.98
N GLU A 65 25.67 0.76 33.23
CA GLU A 65 26.10 1.08 34.59
C GLU A 65 25.00 1.81 35.37
N ALA A 66 24.24 2.70 34.73
CA ALA A 66 23.07 3.34 35.34
C ALA A 66 22.02 2.30 35.77
N TYR A 67 21.63 1.38 34.88
CA TYR A 67 20.68 0.32 35.19
C TYR A 67 21.18 -0.58 36.32
N LYS A 68 22.43 -1.02 36.24
CA LYS A 68 23.05 -1.87 37.25
C LYS A 68 23.04 -1.22 38.63
N GLN A 69 23.43 0.07 38.73
CA GLN A 69 23.41 0.80 40.00
C GLN A 69 21.99 0.97 40.54
N SER A 70 21.03 1.38 39.71
CA SER A 70 19.65 1.58 40.13
C SER A 70 18.95 0.27 40.55
N ILE A 71 19.25 -0.85 39.89
CA ILE A 71 18.75 -2.19 40.28
C ILE A 71 19.37 -2.63 41.60
N ALA A 72 20.70 -2.49 41.75
CA ALA A 72 21.41 -2.88 42.96
C ALA A 72 20.95 -2.06 44.19
N GLU A 73 20.61 -0.79 44.00
CA GLU A 73 20.04 0.09 45.04
C GLU A 73 18.52 -0.11 45.25
N GLY A 74 17.86 -0.98 44.47
CA GLY A 74 16.41 -1.24 44.57
C GLY A 74 15.52 -0.08 44.13
N LYS A 75 16.06 0.90 43.38
CA LYS A 75 15.33 2.08 42.89
C LYS A 75 14.52 1.81 41.62
N ILE A 76 14.92 0.79 40.86
CA ILE A 76 14.14 0.28 39.73
C ILE A 76 14.02 -1.24 39.84
N GLU A 77 12.93 -1.76 39.30
CA GLU A 77 12.65 -3.19 39.22
C GLU A 77 13.58 -3.90 38.21
N PRO A 78 14.07 -5.12 38.50
CA PRO A 78 14.91 -5.88 37.54
C PRO A 78 14.23 -6.16 36.20
N SER A 79 12.89 -6.16 36.17
CA SER A 79 12.10 -6.33 34.94
C SER A 79 12.11 -5.11 34.03
N ARG A 80 12.62 -3.94 34.47
CA ARG A 80 12.63 -2.70 33.67
C ARG A 80 13.40 -2.91 32.35
N PRO A 81 12.77 -2.74 31.18
CA PRO A 81 13.40 -3.07 29.91
C PRO A 81 14.45 -2.03 29.51
N LEU A 82 15.65 -2.51 29.16
CA LEU A 82 16.65 -1.75 28.41
C LEU A 82 16.66 -2.24 26.97
N MET A 83 16.37 -1.37 26.00
CA MET A 83 16.40 -1.72 24.58
C MET A 83 17.72 -1.27 23.96
N ILE A 84 18.47 -2.19 23.36
CA ILE A 84 19.65 -1.85 22.56
C ILE A 84 19.51 -2.50 21.19
N SER A 85 19.64 -1.72 20.12
CA SER A 85 19.56 -2.25 18.76
C SER A 85 20.83 -1.94 17.97
N THR A 86 21.39 -2.95 17.31
CA THR A 86 22.49 -2.74 16.35
C THR A 86 21.94 -2.80 14.94
N VAL A 87 21.95 -1.66 14.27
CA VAL A 87 21.38 -1.54 12.92
C VAL A 87 22.40 -1.96 11.86
N ASN A 88 22.16 -3.09 11.20
CA ASN A 88 22.99 -3.60 10.11
C ASN A 88 22.34 -3.25 8.75
N PRO A 89 22.94 -2.35 7.94
CA PRO A 89 22.41 -1.99 6.63
C PRO A 89 22.63 -3.07 5.55
N GLY A 90 23.19 -4.24 5.91
CA GLY A 90 23.56 -5.33 4.99
C GLY A 90 24.85 -5.09 4.21
N ALA A 91 25.59 -4.03 4.56
CA ALA A 91 26.78 -3.58 3.83
C ALA A 91 27.75 -2.81 4.73
N GLU A 92 27.87 -3.15 6.01
CA GLU A 92 28.79 -2.48 6.93
C GLU A 92 30.26 -2.77 6.54
N ALA A 93 31.21 -1.92 6.96
CA ALA A 93 32.63 -2.21 6.71
C ALA A 93 33.06 -3.50 7.43
N LEU A 94 33.92 -4.31 6.78
CA LEU A 94 34.36 -5.62 7.28
C LEU A 94 34.78 -5.61 8.76
N PRO A 95 35.64 -4.67 9.24
CA PRO A 95 36.07 -4.70 10.63
C PRO A 95 34.92 -4.46 11.61
N MET A 96 33.98 -3.57 11.27
CA MET A 96 32.86 -3.24 12.14
C MET A 96 31.77 -4.30 12.11
N GLN A 97 31.59 -4.98 10.99
CA GLN A 97 30.69 -6.14 10.91
C GLN A 97 31.19 -7.26 11.83
N MET A 98 32.45 -7.68 11.65
CA MET A 98 33.07 -8.72 12.47
C MET A 98 33.10 -8.31 13.96
N TYR A 99 33.46 -7.07 14.26
CA TYR A 99 33.50 -6.59 15.64
C TYR A 99 32.12 -6.55 16.29
N SER A 100 31.07 -6.12 15.58
CA SER A 100 29.72 -6.06 16.15
C SER A 100 29.19 -7.45 16.48
N GLU A 101 29.38 -8.41 15.57
CA GLU A 101 28.98 -9.81 15.77
C GLU A 101 29.80 -10.47 16.89
N TYR A 102 31.09 -10.12 17.02
CA TYR A 102 31.96 -10.60 18.08
C TYR A 102 31.65 -9.97 19.46
N ALA A 103 31.32 -8.68 19.52
CA ALA A 103 31.09 -7.96 20.78
C ALA A 103 29.70 -8.22 21.39
N ALA A 104 28.68 -8.47 20.57
CA ALA A 104 27.30 -8.62 21.01
C ALA A 104 27.07 -9.74 22.06
N PRO A 105 27.68 -10.94 21.95
CA PRO A 105 27.58 -11.97 22.98
C PRO A 105 28.09 -11.53 24.35
N PHE A 106 29.18 -10.76 24.40
CA PHE A 106 29.74 -10.24 25.66
C PHE A 106 28.79 -9.25 26.33
N LEU A 107 28.15 -8.37 25.55
CA LEU A 107 27.13 -7.46 26.04
C LEU A 107 25.94 -8.21 26.67
N LYS A 108 25.41 -9.21 25.96
CA LYS A 108 24.29 -10.04 26.45
C LYS A 108 24.64 -10.77 27.74
N ALA A 109 25.83 -11.37 27.79
CA ALA A 109 26.32 -12.08 28.99
C ALA A 109 26.46 -11.12 30.18
N TYR A 110 27.10 -9.96 29.96
CA TYR A 110 27.30 -8.97 31.01
C TYR A 110 25.98 -8.40 31.57
N ALA A 111 25.01 -8.12 30.69
CA ALA A 111 23.69 -7.65 31.13
C ALA A 111 22.96 -8.70 31.98
N LYS A 112 23.03 -9.98 31.58
CA LYS A 112 22.48 -11.11 32.34
C LYS A 112 23.15 -11.23 33.72
N ASP A 113 24.47 -11.14 33.77
CA ASP A 113 25.24 -11.20 35.02
C ASP A 113 24.91 -10.03 35.97
N CYS A 114 24.53 -8.88 35.42
CA CYS A 114 24.13 -7.70 36.19
C CYS A 114 22.63 -7.68 36.54
N GLY A 115 21.85 -8.68 36.14
CA GLY A 115 20.39 -8.72 36.37
C GLY A 115 19.60 -7.70 35.55
N ILE A 116 20.14 -7.22 34.44
CA ILE A 116 19.48 -6.23 33.57
C ILE A 116 18.60 -6.95 32.55
N ASN A 117 17.32 -6.57 32.46
CA ASN A 117 16.41 -7.04 31.43
C ASN A 117 16.69 -6.39 30.07
N LEU A 118 17.73 -6.87 29.38
CA LEU A 118 18.20 -6.35 28.10
C LEU A 118 17.46 -7.00 26.91
N PHE A 119 16.85 -6.16 26.09
CA PHE A 119 16.35 -6.50 24.75
C PHE A 119 17.37 -6.06 23.70
N TYR A 120 18.20 -7.01 23.25
CA TYR A 120 19.21 -6.77 22.21
C TYR A 120 18.89 -7.50 20.91
N ASP A 121 18.76 -6.73 19.82
CA ASP A 121 18.52 -7.26 18.48
C ASP A 121 19.39 -6.59 17.40
N GLY A 122 19.82 -7.40 16.43
CA GLY A 122 20.40 -6.94 15.18
C GLY A 122 19.29 -6.56 14.21
N VAL A 123 19.14 -5.26 13.92
CA VAL A 123 18.04 -4.73 13.09
C VAL A 123 18.54 -4.50 11.67
N ALA A 124 17.91 -5.16 10.71
CA ALA A 124 18.18 -4.97 9.28
C ALA A 124 16.99 -4.28 8.58
N PRO A 125 17.21 -3.61 7.44
CA PRO A 125 16.10 -3.16 6.59
C PRO A 125 15.26 -4.35 6.12
N ASP A 126 13.96 -4.12 5.88
CA ASP A 126 13.12 -5.12 5.23
C ASP A 126 13.73 -5.49 3.87
N PHE A 127 13.59 -6.74 3.45
CA PHE A 127 14.26 -7.27 2.25
C PHE A 127 14.07 -6.39 1.00
N HIS A 128 12.85 -5.92 0.74
CA HIS A 128 12.53 -5.06 -0.40
C HIS A 128 13.17 -3.65 -0.33
N GLU A 129 13.68 -3.26 0.84
CA GLU A 129 14.39 -2.01 1.13
C GLU A 129 15.91 -2.15 1.14
N GLU A 130 16.45 -3.36 1.12
CA GLU A 130 17.89 -3.62 1.04
C GLU A 130 18.52 -2.92 -0.17
N TYR A 131 19.83 -2.64 -0.05
CA TYR A 131 20.53 -1.77 -1.00
C TYR A 131 20.39 -2.27 -2.45
N ALA A 132 20.61 -3.56 -2.69
CA ALA A 132 20.51 -4.14 -4.03
C ALA A 132 19.11 -3.95 -4.61
N ASN A 133 18.07 -4.24 -3.83
CA ASN A 133 16.68 -4.16 -4.26
C ASN A 133 16.20 -2.72 -4.56
N ARG A 134 16.69 -1.73 -3.81
CA ARG A 134 16.36 -0.32 -4.02
C ARG A 134 17.15 0.33 -5.17
N TYR A 135 18.45 0.07 -5.26
CA TYR A 135 19.37 0.83 -6.12
C TYR A 135 19.79 0.10 -7.40
N LEU A 136 19.58 -1.21 -7.50
CA LEU A 136 19.78 -2.01 -8.73
C LEU A 136 18.46 -2.26 -9.48
N SER A 137 17.41 -1.50 -9.14
CA SER A 137 16.12 -1.51 -9.81
C SER A 137 15.80 -0.13 -10.37
N ALA A 138 14.59 0.03 -10.93
CA ALA A 138 14.13 1.35 -11.31
C ALA A 138 13.73 2.21 -10.10
N GLN A 139 13.80 1.76 -8.84
CA GLN A 139 13.18 2.52 -7.76
C GLN A 139 13.96 3.79 -7.35
N LYS A 140 15.29 3.67 -7.21
CA LYS A 140 16.18 4.76 -6.80
C LYS A 140 17.45 4.76 -7.63
N VAL A 141 18.08 5.94 -7.69
CA VAL A 141 19.42 6.11 -8.25
C VAL A 141 20.47 6.05 -7.14
N ILE A 142 21.66 5.52 -7.46
CA ILE A 142 22.81 5.58 -6.55
C ILE A 142 23.09 7.04 -6.19
N GLN A 143 23.18 7.30 -4.88
CA GLN A 143 23.34 8.63 -4.31
C GLN A 143 24.83 8.96 -4.10
N ASN A 144 25.16 10.22 -3.87
CA ASN A 144 26.47 10.66 -3.41
C ASN A 144 26.31 11.90 -2.51
N ALA A 145 27.42 12.44 -2.01
CA ALA A 145 27.42 13.56 -1.07
C ALA A 145 26.73 14.84 -1.57
N SER A 146 26.47 14.99 -2.88
CA SER A 146 25.69 16.11 -3.42
C SER A 146 24.16 15.93 -3.28
N MET A 147 23.69 14.71 -3.05
CA MET A 147 22.28 14.35 -2.93
C MET A 147 21.85 14.17 -1.47
N SER A 148 20.53 14.07 -1.21
CA SER A 148 20.03 13.70 0.13
C SER A 148 20.44 12.28 0.48
N GLY A 149 20.86 12.06 1.72
CA GLY A 149 21.24 10.74 2.24
C GLY A 149 20.03 9.87 2.56
N ASP A 150 19.17 9.60 1.58
CA ASP A 150 17.95 8.78 1.76
C ASP A 150 18.30 7.36 2.24
N CYS A 151 19.48 6.84 1.85
CA CYS A 151 19.96 5.54 2.30
C CYS A 151 20.08 5.46 3.84
N THR A 152 20.38 6.55 4.54
CA THR A 152 20.43 6.55 6.02
C THR A 152 19.02 6.40 6.61
N VAL A 153 18.03 7.05 6.00
CA VAL A 153 16.64 6.96 6.46
C VAL A 153 16.09 5.55 6.22
N ILE A 154 16.24 5.06 4.99
CA ILE A 154 15.68 3.76 4.55
C ILE A 154 16.40 2.60 5.24
N LEU A 155 17.73 2.60 5.24
CA LEU A 155 18.50 1.44 5.70
C LEU A 155 18.79 1.46 7.20
N LYS A 156 18.62 2.61 7.89
CA LYS A 156 18.97 2.71 9.32
C LYS A 156 17.86 3.22 10.24
N LEU A 157 17.21 4.33 9.90
CA LEU A 157 16.23 4.96 10.81
C LEU A 157 14.88 4.24 10.81
N ILE A 158 14.29 3.99 9.65
CA ILE A 158 12.98 3.29 9.53
C ILE A 158 13.01 1.91 10.18
N PRO A 159 14.04 1.06 9.97
CA PRO A 159 14.12 -0.24 10.62
C PRO A 159 14.18 -0.14 12.15
N SER A 160 14.96 0.80 12.69
CA SER A 160 15.06 1.04 14.14
C SER A 160 13.72 1.50 14.73
N GLU A 161 13.01 2.42 14.09
CA GLU A 161 11.67 2.84 14.54
C GLU A 161 10.64 1.70 14.49
N LYS A 162 10.70 0.86 13.45
CA LYS A 162 9.83 -0.32 13.31
C LYS A 162 10.11 -1.34 14.43
N TYR A 163 11.39 -1.56 14.76
CA TYR A 163 11.80 -2.43 15.86
C TYR A 163 11.20 -1.95 17.20
N ILE A 164 11.36 -0.67 17.55
CA ILE A 164 10.84 -0.13 18.82
C ILE A 164 9.31 -0.34 18.93
N LYS A 165 8.57 -0.01 17.87
CA LYS A 165 7.11 -0.23 17.84
C LYS A 165 6.73 -1.70 17.99
N THR A 166 7.48 -2.59 17.35
CA THR A 166 7.27 -4.03 17.46
C THR A 166 7.52 -4.53 18.88
N MET A 167 8.54 -4.00 19.56
CA MET A 167 8.84 -4.34 20.94
C MET A 167 7.76 -3.86 21.92
N LEU A 168 7.28 -2.62 21.77
CA LEU A 168 6.18 -2.11 22.60
C LEU A 168 4.91 -2.94 22.43
N ASN A 169 4.58 -3.33 21.19
CA ASN A 169 3.44 -4.22 20.94
C ASN A 169 3.63 -5.63 21.54
N ARG A 170 4.87 -6.13 21.60
CA ARG A 170 5.17 -7.42 22.24
C ARG A 170 4.97 -7.37 23.75
N PHE A 171 5.26 -6.23 24.39
CA PHE A 171 5.09 -6.06 25.83
C PHE A 171 3.63 -6.11 26.27
N GLU A 172 2.67 -5.76 25.41
CA GLU A 172 1.23 -5.87 25.69
C GLU A 172 0.79 -7.32 25.96
N GLY A 173 1.50 -8.32 25.40
CA GLY A 173 1.16 -9.74 25.54
C GLY A 173 2.18 -10.57 26.32
N MET A 174 3.11 -9.93 27.03
CA MET A 174 4.16 -10.61 27.79
C MET A 174 3.93 -10.37 29.29
N GLU A 175 3.74 -11.46 30.02
CA GLU A 175 3.47 -11.44 31.47
C GLU A 175 4.51 -10.59 32.23
N GLY A 176 4.04 -9.58 32.95
CA GLY A 176 4.87 -8.68 33.76
C GLY A 176 5.46 -7.48 33.02
N MET A 177 5.19 -7.35 31.70
CA MET A 177 5.68 -6.25 30.85
C MET A 177 4.58 -5.31 30.36
N GLU A 178 3.31 -5.61 30.64
CA GLU A 178 2.15 -4.88 30.10
C GLU A 178 2.20 -3.38 30.44
N GLN A 179 2.71 -3.07 31.63
CA GLN A 179 2.94 -1.70 32.12
C GLN A 179 3.91 -0.87 31.28
N TYR A 180 4.72 -1.50 30.42
CA TYR A 180 5.68 -0.81 29.54
C TYR A 180 5.17 -0.65 28.11
N ALA A 181 4.03 -1.27 27.74
CA ALA A 181 3.51 -1.22 26.38
C ALA A 181 3.18 0.21 25.91
N SER A 182 2.78 1.08 26.84
CA SER A 182 2.48 2.50 26.60
C SER A 182 3.53 3.47 27.15
N SER A 183 4.68 2.98 27.63
CA SER A 183 5.71 3.83 28.22
C SER A 183 6.40 4.71 27.18
N PRO A 184 6.75 5.97 27.53
CA PRO A 184 7.58 6.81 26.67
C PRO A 184 8.97 6.18 26.46
N VAL A 185 9.45 6.23 25.22
CA VAL A 185 10.77 5.71 24.84
C VAL A 185 11.74 6.87 24.61
N ILE A 186 12.88 6.83 25.29
CA ILE A 186 13.98 7.79 25.15
C ILE A 186 15.09 7.12 24.35
N SER A 187 15.34 7.60 23.14
CA SER A 187 16.44 7.16 22.29
C SER A 187 17.71 7.95 22.56
N PHE A 188 18.71 7.27 23.10
CA PHE A 188 20.06 7.78 23.34
C PHE A 188 20.90 7.70 22.06
N SER A 189 21.75 8.71 21.82
CA SER A 189 22.63 8.78 20.66
C SER A 189 24.03 9.27 21.04
N GLY A 190 25.06 8.67 20.46
CA GLY A 190 26.46 9.12 20.61
C GLY A 190 26.85 10.32 19.75
N SER A 191 25.90 11.20 19.38
CA SER A 191 26.19 12.38 18.55
C SER A 191 26.81 13.51 19.38
N ARG A 192 27.76 14.27 18.81
CA ARG A 192 28.57 15.27 19.54
C ARG A 192 28.58 16.62 18.85
N VAL A 193 28.54 17.70 19.61
CA VAL A 193 28.53 19.07 19.06
C VAL A 193 29.95 19.51 18.70
N LYS A 194 30.92 19.17 19.57
CA LYS A 194 32.34 19.50 19.42
C LYS A 194 33.05 18.41 18.61
N ASP A 195 33.95 18.80 17.71
CA ASP A 195 34.73 17.92 16.82
C ASP A 195 33.96 17.03 15.82
N GLU A 196 32.67 17.30 15.61
CA GLU A 196 31.85 16.57 14.65
C GLU A 196 31.73 17.27 13.28
N SER A 197 31.29 16.56 12.24
CA SER A 197 31.13 17.17 10.91
C SER A 197 30.06 18.27 10.90
N THR A 198 30.26 19.31 10.09
CA THR A 198 29.27 20.39 9.86
C THR A 198 27.87 19.90 9.48
N ARG A 199 27.76 18.69 8.90
CA ARG A 199 26.48 18.04 8.60
C ARG A 199 25.79 17.51 9.86
N ARG A 200 26.53 16.85 10.77
CA ARG A 200 25.97 16.26 11.99
C ARG A 200 25.57 17.32 13.02
N THR A 201 26.39 18.34 13.24
CA THR A 201 26.02 19.50 14.10
C THR A 201 24.71 20.15 13.63
N ARG A 202 24.52 20.28 12.31
CA ARG A 202 23.28 20.81 11.72
C ARG A 202 22.09 19.88 11.93
N ASN A 203 22.29 18.57 11.84
CA ASN A 203 21.25 17.59 12.12
C ASN A 203 20.84 17.61 13.59
N MET A 204 21.79 17.69 14.52
CA MET A 204 21.50 17.81 15.96
C MET A 204 20.71 19.09 16.27
N LYS A 205 21.08 20.22 15.65
CA LYS A 205 20.29 21.46 15.76
C LYS A 205 18.87 21.30 15.25
N LYS A 206 18.68 20.61 14.12
CA LYS A 206 17.37 20.33 13.53
C LYS A 206 16.53 19.38 14.40
N GLN A 207 17.17 18.42 15.05
CA GLN A 207 16.55 17.46 15.97
C GLN A 207 16.31 18.05 17.37
N GLY A 208 16.79 19.26 17.64
CA GLY A 208 16.70 19.88 18.96
C GLY A 208 17.61 19.22 20.00
N THR A 209 18.60 18.40 19.62
CA THR A 209 19.47 17.67 20.55
C THR A 209 20.79 18.39 20.84
N ALA A 210 21.19 19.37 20.02
CA ALA A 210 22.48 20.07 20.15
C ALA A 210 22.65 20.81 21.49
N HIS A 211 21.57 21.31 22.07
CA HIS A 211 21.58 22.08 23.32
C HIS A 211 20.62 21.50 24.38
N LYS A 212 20.17 20.25 24.19
CA LYS A 212 19.19 19.63 25.07
C LYS A 212 19.86 19.17 26.37
N THR A 213 19.56 19.86 27.47
CA THR A 213 19.94 19.44 28.82
C THR A 213 19.02 18.33 29.32
N ILE A 214 19.41 17.67 30.41
CA ILE A 214 18.59 16.66 31.07
C ILE A 214 17.25 17.23 31.55
N ASP A 215 17.26 18.45 32.10
CA ASP A 215 16.05 19.11 32.60
C ASP A 215 15.10 19.51 31.47
N ALA A 216 15.64 19.93 30.32
CA ALA A 216 14.84 20.21 29.13
C ALA A 216 14.16 18.93 28.60
N LEU A 217 14.85 17.79 28.63
CA LEU A 217 14.25 16.50 28.28
C LEU A 217 13.14 16.10 29.27
N LYS A 218 13.36 16.27 30.58
CA LYS A 218 12.33 15.99 31.60
C LYS A 218 11.09 16.87 31.40
N ALA A 219 11.26 18.15 31.08
CA ALA A 219 10.14 19.04 30.76
C ALA A 219 9.34 18.57 29.54
N GLU A 220 10.00 18.08 28.49
CA GLU A 220 9.33 17.51 27.30
C GLU A 220 8.55 16.21 27.61
N LEU A 221 8.97 15.46 28.64
CA LEU A 221 8.33 14.19 29.03
C LEU A 221 7.04 14.40 29.84
N VAL A 222 6.83 15.57 30.45
CA VAL A 222 5.65 15.89 31.29
C VAL A 222 4.45 16.40 30.46
N ASP A 223 4.66 17.01 29.29
CA ASP A 223 3.61 17.62 28.45
C ASP A 223 2.85 16.60 27.55
N GLN A 224 2.29 15.55 28.15
CA GLN A 224 1.66 14.41 27.45
C GLN A 224 0.15 14.62 27.17
N SER A 225 -0.24 15.76 26.62
CA SER A 225 -1.66 16.10 26.43
C SER A 225 -2.38 15.34 25.29
N ASP A 226 -1.70 14.45 24.54
CA ASP A 226 -2.27 13.80 23.35
C ASP A 226 -1.87 12.30 23.23
N VAL A 227 -2.39 11.47 24.14
CA VAL A 227 -2.05 10.04 24.40
C VAL A 227 -2.45 9.06 23.26
N SER A 228 -2.59 9.52 22.01
CA SER A 228 -3.00 8.69 20.87
C SER A 228 -1.87 8.27 19.92
N LYS A 229 -0.62 8.73 20.13
CA LYS A 229 0.49 8.46 19.21
C LYS A 229 1.79 8.09 19.93
N PHE A 230 2.43 7.03 19.45
CA PHE A 230 3.82 6.68 19.76
C PHE A 230 4.74 7.90 19.56
N GLN A 231 5.46 8.30 20.63
CA GLN A 231 6.40 9.42 20.61
C GLN A 231 7.78 8.95 21.07
N LEU A 232 8.79 9.15 20.20
CA LEU A 232 10.19 8.80 20.44
C LEU A 232 10.97 10.07 20.79
N TYR A 233 11.46 10.15 22.02
CA TYR A 233 12.27 11.27 22.49
C TYR A 233 13.75 11.03 22.15
N GLN A 234 14.48 12.07 21.77
CA GLN A 234 15.91 11.96 21.41
C GLN A 234 16.78 12.67 22.42
N TYR A 235 17.85 12.00 22.85
CA TYR A 235 18.83 12.52 23.80
C TYR A 235 20.26 12.18 23.38
N ALA A 236 21.20 13.09 23.63
CA ALA A 236 22.62 12.93 23.32
C ALA A 236 23.43 13.16 24.61
N PRO A 237 23.69 12.11 25.40
CA PRO A 237 24.33 12.24 26.71
C PRO A 237 25.78 12.74 26.62
N ILE A 238 26.51 12.32 25.59
CA ILE A 238 27.92 12.71 25.39
C ILE A 238 28.09 13.92 24.46
N ARG A 239 27.06 14.75 24.28
CA ARG A 239 27.04 15.85 23.29
C ARG A 239 28.22 16.83 23.41
N ASP A 240 28.72 17.03 24.62
CA ASP A 240 29.78 17.99 24.94
C ASP A 240 31.17 17.37 25.04
N TRP A 241 31.30 16.05 24.81
CA TRP A 241 32.57 15.32 24.86
C TRP A 241 33.42 15.54 23.60
N LEU A 242 34.72 15.62 23.78
CA LEU A 242 35.72 15.65 22.71
C LEU A 242 36.07 14.23 22.25
N THR A 243 36.70 14.12 21.07
CA THR A 243 37.04 12.80 20.53
C THR A 243 38.06 12.08 21.41
N ASP A 244 39.10 12.79 21.84
CA ASP A 244 40.18 12.24 22.67
C ASP A 244 39.68 11.82 24.05
N GLU A 245 38.68 12.53 24.59
CA GLU A 245 38.02 12.18 25.86
C GLU A 245 37.28 10.83 25.73
N VAL A 246 36.61 10.56 24.60
CA VAL A 246 35.95 9.28 24.33
C VAL A 246 36.97 8.15 24.21
N PHE A 247 38.07 8.37 23.47
CA PHE A 247 39.14 7.37 23.36
C PHE A 247 39.76 7.07 24.72
N THR A 248 40.10 8.09 25.50
CA THR A 248 40.65 7.94 26.86
C THR A 248 39.69 7.17 27.76
N ALA A 249 38.39 7.46 27.72
CA ALA A 249 37.40 6.70 28.50
C ALA A 249 37.40 5.20 28.16
N LEU A 250 37.48 4.86 26.87
CA LEU A 250 37.54 3.47 26.42
C LEU A 250 38.87 2.77 26.76
N GLU A 251 39.98 3.52 26.81
CA GLU A 251 41.28 2.99 27.28
C GLU A 251 41.26 2.60 28.76
N LEU A 252 40.53 3.38 29.57
CA LEU A 252 40.38 3.18 31.01
C LEU A 252 39.27 2.17 31.37
N ALA A 253 38.47 1.75 30.38
CA ALA A 253 37.29 0.92 30.61
C ALA A 253 37.60 -0.60 30.66
N GLY A 254 36.85 -1.28 31.53
CA GLY A 254 36.88 -2.73 31.71
C GLY A 254 37.73 -3.23 32.88
N LYS A 255 37.64 -4.53 33.16
CA LYS A 255 38.33 -5.18 34.29
C LYS A 255 39.86 -5.21 34.13
N LYS A 256 40.34 -5.22 32.89
CA LYS A 256 41.77 -5.26 32.54
C LYS A 256 42.06 -4.16 31.50
N PRO A 257 41.85 -2.88 31.84
CA PRO A 257 41.84 -1.78 30.88
C PRO A 257 43.18 -1.65 30.14
N LEU A 258 43.17 -1.03 28.95
CA LEU A 258 44.39 -0.86 28.16
C LEU A 258 45.42 -0.04 28.94
N THR A 259 44.96 1.08 29.51
CA THR A 259 45.75 1.99 30.34
C THR A 259 45.25 1.89 31.78
N LYS A 260 46.15 1.66 32.74
CA LYS A 260 45.79 1.75 34.17
C LYS A 260 45.58 3.22 34.52
N ASN A 261 44.47 3.56 35.17
CA ASN A 261 44.25 4.92 35.62
C ASN A 261 45.27 5.27 36.73
N LEU A 262 45.81 6.48 36.66
CA LEU A 262 46.76 7.02 37.65
C LEU A 262 46.18 7.16 39.07
N PRO A 263 44.87 7.41 39.25
CA PRO A 263 44.23 7.37 40.57
C PRO A 263 44.22 5.99 41.25
N GLY A 264 44.53 4.90 40.54
CA GLY A 264 44.52 3.54 41.09
C GLY A 264 43.11 2.99 41.38
N ILE A 265 42.05 3.62 40.87
CA ILE A 265 40.66 3.21 41.08
C ILE A 265 40.40 1.91 40.32
N GLN A 266 40.06 0.84 41.02
CA GLN A 266 39.76 -0.44 40.39
C GLN A 266 38.43 -0.34 39.61
N ASN A 267 38.44 -0.79 38.35
CA ASN A 267 37.26 -0.81 37.48
C ASN A 267 36.55 0.56 37.38
N ALA A 268 37.34 1.63 37.25
CA ALA A 268 36.86 3.02 37.27
C ALA A 268 35.77 3.31 36.22
N ILE A 269 35.84 2.67 35.05
CA ILE A 269 34.77 2.67 34.04
C ILE A 269 34.40 1.21 33.76
N PRO A 270 33.28 0.71 34.33
CA PRO A 270 32.83 -0.67 34.13
C PRO A 270 32.47 -0.95 32.66
N ALA A 271 32.71 -2.18 32.21
CA ALA A 271 32.42 -2.57 30.83
C ALA A 271 32.06 -4.04 30.65
N PHE A 272 31.33 -4.32 29.56
CA PHE A 272 30.93 -5.67 29.17
C PHE A 272 32.06 -6.50 28.54
N MET A 273 33.18 -5.88 28.17
CA MET A 273 34.42 -6.55 27.75
C MET A 273 35.52 -6.33 28.78
N SER A 274 36.55 -7.19 28.77
CA SER A 274 37.71 -7.04 29.67
C SER A 274 38.46 -5.73 29.44
N ASP A 275 38.49 -5.30 28.18
CA ASP A 275 39.12 -4.10 27.66
C ASP A 275 38.59 -3.83 26.25
N PHE A 276 38.83 -2.62 25.74
CA PHE A 276 38.47 -2.21 24.37
C PHE A 276 39.69 -2.07 23.46
N ALA A 277 40.81 -2.76 23.75
CA ALA A 277 42.03 -2.63 22.94
C ALA A 277 41.80 -3.00 21.47
N LEU A 278 40.95 -4.00 21.19
CA LEU A 278 40.54 -4.37 19.84
C LEU A 278 39.82 -3.23 19.11
N LEU A 279 38.80 -2.63 19.74
CA LEU A 279 38.03 -1.53 19.16
C LEU A 279 38.94 -0.33 18.85
N LEU A 280 39.80 0.03 19.80
CA LEU A 280 40.75 1.14 19.65
C LEU A 280 41.75 0.85 18.51
N ALA A 281 42.26 -0.37 18.42
CA ALA A 281 43.17 -0.78 17.36
C ALA A 281 42.49 -0.77 15.97
N ILE A 282 41.23 -1.18 15.87
CA ILE A 282 40.43 -1.06 14.63
C ILE A 282 40.44 0.40 14.16
N TYR A 283 40.11 1.37 15.01
CA TYR A 283 40.14 2.79 14.65
C TYR A 283 41.55 3.32 14.32
N GLY A 284 42.58 2.89 15.05
CA GLY A 284 43.98 3.24 14.76
C GLY A 284 44.44 2.77 13.36
N ASN A 285 44.15 1.50 13.02
CA ASN A 285 44.48 0.91 11.72
C ASN A 285 43.78 1.63 10.54
N ALA A 286 42.56 2.14 10.73
CA ALA A 286 41.88 2.92 9.70
C ALA A 286 42.37 4.37 9.58
N ALA A 287 43.02 4.91 10.60
CA ALA A 287 43.62 6.25 10.58
C ALA A 287 45.08 6.26 10.09
N GLN A 288 45.70 5.09 9.93
CA GLN A 288 47.15 4.92 9.72
C GLN A 288 47.99 5.46 10.90
N GLU A 289 47.42 5.47 12.11
CA GLU A 289 48.11 5.88 13.33
C GLU A 289 48.56 4.60 14.07
N ALA A 290 49.85 4.52 14.40
CA ALA A 290 50.39 3.42 15.21
C ALA A 290 50.05 3.66 16.69
N CYS A 291 49.63 2.62 17.39
CA CYS A 291 49.34 2.68 18.82
C CYS A 291 50.65 2.54 19.62
N GLU A 292 51.53 3.53 19.57
CA GLU A 292 52.75 3.55 20.39
C GLU A 292 52.37 3.87 21.85
N ILE A 293 52.37 2.84 22.70
CA ILE A 293 52.35 3.01 24.16
C ILE A 293 53.80 3.12 24.61
N SER A 294 54.36 4.34 24.60
CA SER A 294 55.67 4.63 25.19
C SER A 294 55.49 5.45 26.47
N VAL A 295 55.79 4.82 27.62
CA VAL A 295 55.79 5.48 28.93
C VAL A 295 56.96 6.47 28.98
N GLY A 296 56.66 7.78 29.11
CA GLY A 296 57.65 8.80 29.45
C GLY A 296 58.12 9.76 28.35
N GLN A 297 57.50 9.79 27.16
CA GLN A 297 57.74 10.85 26.15
C GLN A 297 56.52 11.77 26.04
N LYS A 298 56.76 13.05 25.68
CA LYS A 298 55.69 14.04 25.41
C LYS A 298 54.65 13.41 24.48
N HIS A 299 53.36 13.65 24.74
CA HIS A 299 52.24 13.26 23.87
C HIS A 299 52.47 13.73 22.42
N GLY A 300 53.20 12.94 21.64
CA GLY A 300 53.13 12.94 20.19
C GLY A 300 51.76 12.38 19.84
N ALA A 301 50.99 13.14 19.06
CA ALA A 301 49.65 12.84 18.56
C ALA A 301 49.13 11.44 18.92
N GLY A 302 48.34 11.36 20.00
CA GLY A 302 47.66 10.12 20.38
C GLY A 302 46.79 9.60 19.22
N CYS A 303 46.48 8.30 19.26
CA CYS A 303 45.59 7.54 18.37
C CYS A 303 44.14 8.09 18.32
N SER A 304 44.00 9.38 18.07
CA SER A 304 42.74 10.16 18.00
C SER A 304 41.97 9.88 16.72
N GLY A 305 42.56 9.11 15.80
CA GLY A 305 41.93 8.39 14.70
C GLY A 305 40.67 9.04 14.15
N LYS A 306 40.83 10.05 13.28
CA LYS A 306 39.69 10.68 12.57
C LYS A 306 38.97 9.74 11.61
N ALA A 307 39.35 8.46 11.56
CA ALA A 307 38.73 7.42 10.77
C ALA A 307 37.25 7.24 11.14
N ARG A 308 36.41 7.06 10.11
CA ARG A 308 34.97 6.90 10.27
C ARG A 308 34.53 5.67 9.51
N TYR A 309 34.14 4.65 10.25
CA TYR A 309 33.50 3.48 9.68
C TYR A 309 32.07 3.80 9.24
N GLY A 310 31.72 3.28 8.09
CA GLY A 310 30.39 3.27 7.53
C GLY A 310 30.28 2.12 6.53
N CYS A 311 29.26 2.15 5.69
CA CYS A 311 29.03 1.04 4.77
C CYS A 311 30.21 0.83 3.80
N LEU A 312 30.55 -0.43 3.55
CA LEU A 312 31.57 -0.91 2.61
C LEU A 312 31.43 -0.29 1.20
N ILE A 313 30.19 -0.12 0.74
CA ILE A 313 29.85 0.45 -0.58
C ILE A 313 29.39 1.93 -0.51
N CYS A 314 29.77 2.66 0.53
CA CYS A 314 29.25 4.00 0.78
C CYS A 314 29.81 5.06 -0.20
N THR A 315 28.93 5.62 -1.02
CA THR A 315 29.23 6.71 -1.96
C THR A 315 28.98 8.11 -1.37
N GLN A 316 28.52 8.20 -0.11
CA GLN A 316 28.24 9.47 0.58
C GLN A 316 29.48 10.13 1.20
N VAL A 317 30.61 9.41 1.29
CA VAL A 317 31.84 9.86 1.97
C VAL A 317 32.68 10.80 1.10
N GLY A 318 32.38 10.91 -0.21
CA GLY A 318 33.09 11.77 -1.17
C GLY A 318 33.79 10.95 -2.26
N THR A 319 34.69 11.55 -3.04
CA THR A 319 35.40 10.84 -4.13
C THR A 319 36.28 9.72 -3.59
N ILE A 320 37.01 9.96 -2.51
CA ILE A 320 37.91 8.99 -1.88
C ILE A 320 37.34 8.63 -0.51
N ASP A 321 37.21 7.33 -0.24
CA ASP A 321 36.92 6.81 1.10
C ASP A 321 38.24 6.38 1.76
N LYS A 322 38.80 7.28 2.58
CA LYS A 322 40.11 7.06 3.23
C LYS A 322 40.14 5.80 4.08
N THR A 323 39.04 5.47 4.76
CA THR A 323 38.96 4.29 5.62
C THR A 323 39.02 3.04 4.77
N GLN A 324 38.17 2.92 3.74
CA GLN A 324 38.17 1.75 2.86
C GLN A 324 39.50 1.60 2.09
N THR A 325 40.12 2.71 1.67
CA THR A 325 41.46 2.70 1.05
C THR A 325 42.56 2.26 2.00
N SER A 326 42.49 2.62 3.29
CA SER A 326 43.45 2.13 4.29
C SER A 326 43.30 0.64 4.54
N LEU A 327 42.06 0.16 4.69
CA LEU A 327 41.78 -1.26 4.91
C LEU A 327 42.20 -2.14 3.73
N ALA A 328 42.04 -1.65 2.50
CA ALA A 328 42.46 -2.39 1.30
C ALA A 328 43.98 -2.62 1.21
N LYS A 329 44.79 -1.89 1.99
CA LYS A 329 46.25 -2.09 2.07
C LYS A 329 46.67 -3.16 3.08
N GLN A 330 45.74 -3.67 3.88
CA GLN A 330 46.02 -4.67 4.92
C GLN A 330 45.55 -6.04 4.42
N ASP A 331 46.46 -7.01 4.43
CA ASP A 331 46.22 -8.35 3.88
C ASP A 331 45.06 -9.06 4.58
N ARG A 332 44.87 -8.83 5.88
CA ARG A 332 43.77 -9.41 6.68
C ARG A 332 42.39 -9.02 6.19
N TRP A 333 42.24 -7.84 5.60
CA TRP A 333 40.98 -7.41 4.99
C TRP A 333 40.96 -7.68 3.51
N ASN A 334 42.09 -7.54 2.82
CA ASN A 334 42.16 -7.76 1.37
C ASN A 334 41.79 -9.20 1.01
N ILE A 335 42.31 -10.17 1.77
CA ILE A 335 41.97 -11.59 1.61
C ILE A 335 40.48 -11.87 1.83
N LEU A 336 39.71 -10.97 2.48
CA LEU A 336 38.27 -11.10 2.71
C LEU A 336 37.38 -10.34 1.70
N GLY A 337 37.98 -9.56 0.79
CA GLY A 337 37.28 -8.94 -0.35
C GLY A 337 37.27 -7.42 -0.33
N GLN A 338 38.12 -6.82 0.50
CA GLN A 338 38.13 -5.39 0.79
C GLN A 338 38.49 -4.54 -0.43
N GLU A 339 39.46 -4.96 -1.24
CA GLU A 339 39.85 -4.22 -2.45
C GLU A 339 38.77 -4.31 -3.53
N GLU A 340 38.20 -5.49 -3.75
CA GLU A 340 37.10 -5.72 -4.69
C GLU A 340 35.86 -4.88 -4.32
N ALA A 341 35.59 -4.77 -3.03
CA ALA A 341 34.53 -3.91 -2.52
C ALA A 341 34.80 -2.42 -2.73
N LEU A 342 36.04 -1.95 -2.50
CA LEU A 342 36.46 -0.59 -2.79
C LEU A 342 36.33 -0.26 -4.28
N ARG A 343 36.73 -1.18 -5.15
CA ARG A 343 36.59 -1.09 -6.62
C ARG A 343 35.13 -0.95 -7.05
N LEU A 344 34.23 -1.75 -6.46
CA LEU A 344 32.78 -1.67 -6.69
C LEU A 344 32.22 -0.32 -6.20
N ARG A 345 32.58 0.10 -4.99
CA ARG A 345 32.18 1.38 -4.39
C ARG A 345 32.58 2.56 -5.28
N ASP A 346 33.82 2.58 -5.77
CA ASP A 346 34.34 3.66 -6.61
C ASP A 346 33.65 3.69 -7.98
N TYR A 347 33.35 2.53 -8.55
CA TYR A 347 32.53 2.44 -9.74
C TYR A 347 31.12 3.01 -9.53
N MET A 348 30.47 2.66 -8.42
CA MET A 348 29.15 3.20 -8.05
C MET A 348 29.21 4.72 -7.83
N PHE A 349 30.27 5.23 -7.22
CA PHE A 349 30.48 6.67 -7.06
C PHE A 349 30.56 7.37 -8.43
N ARG A 350 31.36 6.84 -9.36
CA ARG A 350 31.45 7.38 -10.73
C ARG A 350 30.11 7.35 -11.45
N LEU A 351 29.33 6.28 -11.31
CA LEU A 351 27.96 6.20 -11.87
C LEU A 351 27.00 7.21 -11.24
N SER A 352 27.15 7.51 -9.95
CA SER A 352 26.31 8.49 -9.26
C SER A 352 26.54 9.93 -9.75
N ALA A 353 27.79 10.25 -10.11
CA ALA A 353 28.21 11.56 -10.60
C ALA A 353 28.00 11.73 -12.11
N ASN A 354 28.05 10.64 -12.87
CA ASN A 354 27.92 10.66 -14.33
C ASN A 354 26.45 10.71 -14.79
N MET A 355 26.00 11.88 -15.28
CA MET A 355 24.64 12.04 -15.78
C MET A 355 24.35 11.24 -17.06
N ARG A 356 25.37 10.91 -17.85
CA ARG A 356 25.23 10.06 -19.05
C ARG A 356 25.02 8.58 -18.71
N ALA A 357 25.24 8.20 -17.45
CA ALA A 357 24.89 6.88 -16.94
C ALA A 357 23.39 6.70 -16.65
N ARG A 358 22.61 7.79 -16.69
CA ARG A 358 21.15 7.78 -16.49
C ARG A 358 20.43 7.40 -17.79
N ALA A 359 19.38 6.60 -17.69
CA ALA A 359 18.41 6.36 -18.75
C ALA A 359 17.27 7.38 -18.66
N LEU A 360 16.84 7.93 -19.79
CA LEU A 360 15.55 8.63 -19.89
C LEU A 360 14.44 7.57 -19.92
N HIS A 361 14.00 7.16 -18.74
CA HIS A 361 13.12 6.01 -18.55
C HIS A 361 11.66 6.44 -18.31
N ALA A 362 10.72 5.74 -18.95
CA ALA A 362 9.30 6.05 -18.91
C ALA A 362 8.66 5.56 -17.61
N LYS A 363 8.23 6.49 -16.73
CA LYS A 363 7.55 6.14 -15.46
C LYS A 363 6.20 6.79 -15.23
N GLY A 364 5.89 7.82 -15.99
CA GLY A 364 4.66 8.55 -15.80
C GLY A 364 4.33 9.35 -17.03
N TYR A 365 3.12 9.87 -17.06
CA TYR A 365 2.61 10.66 -18.16
C TYR A 365 1.91 11.91 -17.60
N ASP A 366 1.91 13.00 -18.38
CA ASP A 366 1.17 14.21 -18.01
C ASP A 366 -0.25 14.14 -18.57
N SER A 367 -1.21 13.75 -17.72
CA SER A 367 -2.62 13.71 -18.12
C SER A 367 -3.19 15.06 -18.59
N VAL A 368 -2.56 16.19 -18.23
CA VAL A 368 -3.01 17.52 -18.65
C VAL A 368 -2.41 17.92 -19.99
N GLY A 369 -1.10 17.70 -20.17
CA GLY A 369 -0.44 18.01 -21.44
C GLY A 369 -0.55 16.83 -22.40
N PHE A 370 -1.74 16.60 -22.94
CA PHE A 370 -2.05 15.60 -23.99
C PHE A 370 -1.76 14.14 -23.63
N GLY A 371 -1.63 13.79 -22.34
CA GLY A 371 -1.31 12.41 -21.95
C GLY A 371 0.11 11.99 -22.33
N ARG A 372 1.00 12.94 -22.68
CA ARG A 372 2.37 12.65 -23.12
C ARG A 372 3.15 11.88 -22.06
N ILE A 373 3.92 10.89 -22.49
CA ILE A 373 4.76 10.08 -21.61
C ILE A 373 6.05 10.85 -21.29
N ALA A 374 6.43 10.89 -20.01
CA ALA A 374 7.63 11.56 -19.56
C ALA A 374 8.80 10.57 -19.42
N LEU A 375 9.81 10.74 -20.27
CA LEU A 375 11.08 10.03 -20.18
C LEU A 375 12.01 10.80 -19.24
N GLN A 376 12.30 10.25 -18.07
CA GLN A 376 13.00 10.94 -16.98
C GLN A 376 14.34 10.29 -16.63
N PRO A 377 15.40 11.08 -16.32
CA PRO A 377 16.75 10.57 -16.00
C PRO A 377 16.87 10.05 -14.56
N ASN A 378 15.89 9.25 -14.12
CA ASN A 378 15.74 8.78 -12.73
C ASN A 378 16.08 7.29 -12.55
N VAL A 379 16.70 6.66 -13.55
CA VAL A 379 17.12 5.25 -13.53
C VAL A 379 18.49 5.16 -14.19
N LEU A 380 19.31 4.18 -13.81
CA LEU A 380 20.56 3.88 -14.53
C LEU A 380 20.24 3.17 -15.86
N LYS A 381 21.12 3.33 -16.87
CA LYS A 381 20.96 2.55 -18.10
C LYS A 381 21.04 1.04 -17.82
N PRO A 382 20.28 0.20 -18.56
CA PRO A 382 20.25 -1.26 -18.33
C PRO A 382 21.63 -1.90 -18.28
N ARG A 383 22.56 -1.46 -19.14
CA ARG A 383 23.95 -1.95 -19.15
C ARG A 383 24.69 -1.78 -17.81
N TYR A 384 24.39 -0.71 -17.08
CA TYR A 384 24.99 -0.43 -15.78
C TYR A 384 24.28 -1.23 -14.68
N LEU A 385 22.96 -1.37 -14.77
CA LEU A 385 22.20 -2.20 -13.84
C LEU A 385 22.64 -3.68 -13.93
N GLU A 386 22.73 -4.25 -15.13
CA GLU A 386 23.23 -5.62 -15.35
C GLU A 386 24.66 -5.81 -14.82
N LYS A 387 25.55 -4.84 -15.07
CA LYS A 387 26.93 -4.91 -14.58
C LYS A 387 26.99 -4.82 -13.04
N LEU A 388 26.16 -3.97 -12.43
CA LEU A 388 26.10 -3.88 -10.97
C LEU A 388 25.53 -5.16 -10.34
N VAL A 389 24.46 -5.73 -10.90
CA VAL A 389 23.94 -7.05 -10.45
C VAL A 389 25.04 -8.11 -10.50
N ARG A 390 25.79 -8.17 -11.61
CA ARG A 390 26.92 -9.11 -11.75
C ARG A 390 28.01 -8.87 -10.71
N LEU A 391 28.44 -7.63 -10.48
CA LEU A 391 29.50 -7.32 -9.52
C LEU A 391 29.06 -7.55 -8.06
N PHE A 392 27.81 -7.25 -7.71
CA PHE A 392 27.23 -7.52 -6.39
C PHE A 392 27.15 -9.04 -6.12
N ALA A 393 26.69 -9.80 -7.11
CA ALA A 393 26.66 -11.26 -7.06
C ALA A 393 28.09 -11.84 -6.94
N GLN A 394 29.01 -11.45 -7.82
CA GLN A 394 30.41 -11.89 -7.78
C GLN A 394 31.07 -11.64 -6.42
N LEU A 395 30.88 -10.45 -5.84
CA LEU A 395 31.50 -10.11 -4.55
C LEU A 395 30.92 -10.94 -3.39
N SER A 396 29.63 -11.25 -3.44
CA SER A 396 28.99 -12.09 -2.41
C SER A 396 29.45 -13.55 -2.52
N ILE A 397 29.47 -14.10 -3.73
CA ILE A 397 29.99 -15.45 -4.02
C ILE A 397 31.47 -15.57 -3.64
N LEU A 398 32.28 -14.55 -3.96
CA LEU A 398 33.69 -14.50 -3.56
C LEU A 398 33.86 -14.57 -2.04
N SER A 399 32.98 -13.90 -1.28
CA SER A 399 33.01 -13.94 0.18
C SER A 399 32.58 -15.31 0.72
N GLU A 400 31.62 -15.97 0.09
CA GLU A 400 31.22 -17.34 0.42
C GLU A 400 32.35 -18.35 0.20
N ASN A 401 33.04 -18.25 -0.94
CA ASN A 401 34.20 -19.09 -1.25
C ASN A 401 35.34 -18.90 -0.25
N ARG A 402 35.70 -17.65 0.05
CA ARG A 402 36.77 -17.33 1.02
C ARG A 402 36.45 -17.81 2.44
N ALA A 403 35.18 -17.72 2.85
CA ALA A 403 34.73 -18.27 4.12
C ALA A 403 34.79 -19.82 4.16
N ALA A 404 34.47 -20.48 3.05
CA ALA A 404 34.61 -21.93 2.92
C ALA A 404 36.08 -22.38 2.96
N GLU A 405 36.96 -21.68 2.24
CA GLU A 405 38.41 -21.90 2.26
C GLU A 405 38.98 -21.76 3.67
N PHE A 406 38.59 -20.71 4.41
CA PHE A 406 39.05 -20.53 5.79
C PHE A 406 38.51 -21.59 6.76
N ARG A 407 37.24 -22.01 6.61
CA ARG A 407 36.69 -23.15 7.37
C ARG A 407 37.48 -24.43 7.14
N GLN A 408 37.90 -24.67 5.90
CA GLN A 408 38.73 -25.82 5.56
C GLN A 408 40.11 -25.72 6.23
N LEU A 409 40.77 -24.56 6.20
CA LEU A 409 42.06 -24.37 6.89
C LEU A 409 41.98 -24.63 8.40
N ILE A 410 40.90 -24.19 9.05
CA ILE A 410 40.67 -24.49 10.48
C ILE A 410 40.46 -25.99 10.69
N ALA A 411 39.66 -26.65 9.85
CA ALA A 411 39.43 -28.09 9.96
C ALA A 411 40.73 -28.90 9.78
N GLU A 412 41.66 -28.41 8.98
CA GLU A 412 42.99 -29.01 8.77
C GLU A 412 44.03 -28.62 9.85
N GLY A 413 43.70 -27.74 10.79
CA GLY A 413 44.64 -27.20 11.80
C GLY A 413 45.76 -26.34 11.20
N LYS A 414 45.50 -25.73 10.03
CA LYS A 414 46.44 -24.88 9.27
C LYS A 414 46.00 -23.42 9.24
N GLU A 415 45.17 -22.97 10.17
CA GLU A 415 44.66 -21.60 10.12
C GLU A 415 45.76 -20.53 10.26
N ASP A 416 46.90 -20.88 10.87
CA ASP A 416 48.05 -20.00 10.99
C ASP A 416 48.77 -19.73 9.65
N THR A 417 48.45 -20.49 8.58
CA THR A 417 48.94 -20.20 7.22
C THR A 417 48.07 -19.18 6.48
N HIS A 418 46.91 -18.82 7.02
CA HIS A 418 46.00 -17.87 6.36
C HIS A 418 46.62 -16.46 6.34
N PRO A 419 46.70 -15.76 5.19
CA PRO A 419 47.38 -14.47 5.08
C PRO A 419 46.93 -13.44 6.11
N GLY A 420 45.62 -13.40 6.42
CA GLY A 420 45.10 -12.49 7.42
C GLY A 420 45.53 -12.81 8.86
N ILE A 421 45.70 -14.08 9.20
CA ILE A 421 46.20 -14.49 10.52
C ILE A 421 47.69 -14.15 10.63
N VAL A 422 48.47 -14.47 9.59
CA VAL A 422 49.91 -14.15 9.50
C VAL A 422 50.15 -12.66 9.66
N GLU A 423 49.39 -11.81 8.96
CA GLU A 423 49.53 -10.36 9.09
C GLU A 423 49.20 -9.89 10.52
N ILE A 424 48.10 -10.37 11.13
CA ILE A 424 47.75 -10.02 12.50
C ILE A 424 48.84 -10.46 13.50
N GLN A 425 49.43 -11.65 13.32
CA GLN A 425 50.48 -12.16 14.19
C GLN A 425 51.77 -11.33 14.11
N ASN A 426 52.08 -10.77 12.95
CA ASN A 426 53.32 -10.03 12.69
C ASN A 426 53.17 -8.50 12.72
N ASP A 427 51.95 -7.96 12.85
CA ASP A 427 51.71 -6.52 12.87
C ASP A 427 52.29 -5.85 14.11
N VAL A 428 53.38 -5.10 13.94
CA VAL A 428 54.10 -4.42 15.03
C VAL A 428 53.31 -3.24 15.62
N THR A 429 52.27 -2.75 14.94
CA THR A 429 51.44 -1.65 15.44
C THR A 429 50.41 -2.08 16.48
N LEU A 430 50.21 -3.40 16.65
CA LEU A 430 49.28 -3.96 17.63
C LEU A 430 49.99 -4.30 18.94
N ASN A 431 49.47 -3.74 20.04
CA ASN A 431 49.82 -4.21 21.38
C ASN A 431 49.31 -5.65 21.63
N ALA A 432 49.85 -6.32 22.66
CA ALA A 432 49.54 -7.73 22.93
C ALA A 432 48.04 -8.01 23.20
N LYS A 433 47.31 -7.05 23.81
CA LYS A 433 45.86 -7.19 24.04
C LYS A 433 45.08 -7.09 22.73
N ALA A 434 45.37 -6.07 21.93
CA ALA A 434 44.76 -5.86 20.62
C ALA A 434 45.03 -7.04 19.67
N ARG A 435 46.27 -7.55 19.63
CA ARG A 435 46.63 -8.72 18.81
C ARG A 435 45.81 -9.95 19.16
N ARG A 436 45.71 -10.28 20.45
CA ARG A 436 44.90 -11.40 20.94
C ARG A 436 43.41 -11.21 20.60
N GLY A 437 42.88 -10.01 20.81
CA GLY A 437 41.50 -9.69 20.46
C GLY A 437 41.23 -9.84 18.96
N TYR A 438 42.15 -9.37 18.12
CA TYR A 438 42.05 -9.49 16.67
C TYR A 438 42.04 -10.95 16.23
N LEU A 439 42.99 -11.77 16.70
CA LEU A 439 43.04 -13.19 16.36
C LEU A 439 41.76 -13.92 16.79
N ALA A 440 41.26 -13.64 17.99
CA ALA A 440 40.02 -14.24 18.49
C ALA A 440 38.81 -13.86 17.62
N MET A 441 38.63 -12.57 17.33
CA MET A 441 37.55 -12.09 16.46
C MET A 441 37.69 -12.65 15.04
N TYR A 442 38.90 -12.64 14.47
CA TYR A 442 39.14 -13.08 13.10
C TYR A 442 38.82 -14.56 12.94
N LYS A 443 39.34 -15.43 13.83
CA LYS A 443 39.04 -16.87 13.80
C LYS A 443 37.54 -17.13 13.99
N ALA A 444 36.87 -16.38 14.87
CA ALA A 444 35.44 -16.55 15.13
C ALA A 444 34.54 -16.10 13.97
N GLN A 445 34.94 -15.08 13.21
CA GLN A 445 34.07 -14.45 12.22
C GLN A 445 34.42 -14.78 10.77
N ALA A 446 35.70 -14.91 10.40
CA ALA A 446 36.10 -15.15 9.00
C ALA A 446 35.61 -16.49 8.42
N VAL A 447 35.13 -17.41 9.27
CA VAL A 447 34.44 -18.65 8.87
C VAL A 447 33.06 -18.42 8.23
N ASN A 448 32.49 -17.23 8.42
CA ASN A 448 31.22 -16.81 7.86
C ASN A 448 31.46 -15.89 6.65
N PRO A 449 30.61 -15.91 5.61
CA PRO A 449 30.67 -14.94 4.53
C PRO A 449 30.50 -13.53 5.10
N GLN A 450 31.49 -12.66 4.89
CA GLN A 450 31.48 -11.31 5.45
C GLN A 450 30.76 -10.30 4.54
N ILE A 451 30.75 -10.52 3.22
CA ILE A 451 30.07 -9.62 2.28
C ILE A 451 28.85 -10.34 1.70
N LYS A 452 27.65 -9.90 2.10
CA LYS A 452 26.36 -10.51 1.69
C LYS A 452 25.47 -9.50 0.95
N LEU A 453 25.99 -8.92 -0.13
CA LEU A 453 25.28 -7.86 -0.87
C LEU A 453 24.20 -8.37 -1.82
N PHE A 454 24.21 -9.67 -2.15
CA PHE A 454 23.33 -10.27 -3.14
C PHE A 454 23.14 -11.76 -2.89
N SER A 455 21.97 -12.29 -3.23
CA SER A 455 21.62 -13.71 -3.08
C SER A 455 20.64 -14.14 -4.18
N GLU A 456 20.27 -15.42 -4.23
CA GLU A 456 19.24 -15.92 -5.13
C GLU A 456 17.90 -15.19 -4.95
N ARG A 457 17.53 -14.92 -3.69
CA ARG A 457 16.34 -14.14 -3.34
C ARG A 457 16.35 -12.76 -3.99
N HIS A 458 17.50 -12.10 -4.02
CA HIS A 458 17.67 -10.82 -4.73
C HIS A 458 17.50 -10.98 -6.25
N ALA A 459 18.02 -12.06 -6.82
CA ALA A 459 17.93 -12.34 -8.24
C ALA A 459 16.47 -12.55 -8.69
N VAL A 460 15.68 -13.29 -7.91
CA VAL A 460 14.24 -13.49 -8.15
C VAL A 460 13.48 -12.17 -8.02
N TYR A 461 13.66 -11.44 -6.91
CA TYR A 461 12.98 -10.16 -6.69
C TYR A 461 13.34 -9.10 -7.74
N LEU A 462 14.60 -8.97 -8.13
CA LEU A 462 14.99 -8.03 -9.18
C LEU A 462 14.46 -8.45 -10.56
N SER A 463 14.39 -9.74 -10.87
CA SER A 463 13.76 -10.23 -12.10
C SER A 463 12.28 -9.81 -12.17
N TYR A 464 11.56 -9.94 -11.06
CA TYR A 464 10.20 -9.46 -10.91
C TYR A 464 10.10 -7.93 -11.07
N ARG A 465 10.92 -7.18 -10.34
CA ARG A 465 10.92 -5.70 -10.38
C ARG A 465 11.29 -5.14 -11.74
N TRP A 466 12.25 -5.73 -12.44
CA TRP A 466 12.66 -5.29 -13.77
C TRP A 466 11.54 -5.50 -14.80
N GLY A 467 10.78 -6.59 -14.68
CA GLY A 467 9.58 -6.82 -15.48
C GLY A 467 8.48 -5.77 -15.24
N ILE A 468 8.16 -5.49 -13.97
CA ILE A 468 7.12 -4.48 -13.62
C ILE A 468 7.55 -3.07 -13.97
N ASP A 469 8.80 -2.72 -13.69
CA ASP A 469 9.28 -1.35 -13.87
C ASP A 469 9.66 -1.05 -15.33
N GLY A 470 9.74 -2.05 -16.20
CA GLY A 470 10.01 -1.88 -17.63
C GLY A 470 11.49 -1.65 -17.94
N ILE A 471 12.42 -2.32 -17.24
CA ILE A 471 13.86 -2.19 -17.52
C ILE A 471 14.20 -2.88 -18.85
N ALA A 472 14.84 -2.18 -19.77
CA ALA A 472 15.20 -2.72 -21.08
C ALA A 472 16.35 -3.74 -21.02
N SER A 473 16.03 -4.95 -20.57
CA SER A 473 16.91 -6.10 -20.45
C SER A 473 16.14 -7.38 -20.80
N LEU A 474 16.85 -8.49 -20.98
CA LEU A 474 16.24 -9.79 -21.21
C LEU A 474 15.34 -10.21 -20.02
N PRO A 475 14.26 -10.98 -20.25
CA PRO A 475 13.49 -11.62 -19.20
C PRO A 475 14.38 -12.37 -18.22
N PHE A 476 14.10 -12.31 -16.91
CA PHE A 476 14.86 -13.01 -15.87
C PHE A 476 16.37 -12.76 -15.85
N ARG A 477 16.86 -11.65 -16.43
CA ARG A 477 18.30 -11.38 -16.53
C ARG A 477 19.05 -11.42 -15.19
N PRO A 478 18.54 -10.85 -14.08
CA PRO A 478 19.21 -10.98 -12.78
C PRO A 478 19.37 -12.44 -12.32
N LEU A 479 18.35 -13.28 -12.51
CA LEU A 479 18.38 -14.71 -12.19
C LEU A 479 19.41 -15.46 -13.04
N ALA A 480 19.44 -15.20 -14.35
CA ALA A 480 20.42 -15.80 -15.25
C ALA A 480 21.86 -15.40 -14.88
N ILE A 481 22.10 -14.13 -14.50
CA ILE A 481 23.41 -13.69 -14.02
C ILE A 481 23.83 -14.44 -12.76
N TRP A 482 22.92 -14.60 -11.80
CA TRP A 482 23.19 -15.32 -10.55
C TRP A 482 23.57 -16.78 -10.82
N ARG A 483 22.78 -17.50 -11.63
CA ARG A 483 23.07 -18.88 -12.06
C ARG A 483 24.42 -18.98 -12.77
N ASP A 484 24.65 -18.11 -13.75
CA ASP A 484 25.86 -18.15 -14.59
C ASP A 484 27.12 -18.01 -13.74
N LEU A 485 27.12 -17.15 -12.71
CA LEU A 485 28.29 -16.95 -11.85
C LEU A 485 28.59 -18.14 -10.93
N HIS A 486 27.58 -18.93 -10.55
CA HIS A 486 27.77 -20.15 -9.77
C HIS A 486 28.26 -21.32 -10.62
N LEU A 487 27.70 -21.48 -11.83
CA LEU A 487 28.00 -22.64 -12.68
C LEU A 487 29.23 -22.45 -13.54
N ARG A 488 29.57 -21.21 -13.88
CA ARG A 488 30.59 -20.87 -14.89
C ARG A 488 31.54 -19.80 -14.36
N PRO A 489 32.63 -20.17 -13.66
CA PRO A 489 33.64 -19.23 -13.20
C PRO A 489 34.22 -18.36 -14.32
N GLU A 490 34.27 -18.84 -15.57
CA GLU A 490 34.69 -18.08 -16.75
C GLU A 490 33.74 -16.92 -17.11
N SER A 491 32.53 -16.91 -16.55
CA SER A 491 31.56 -15.80 -16.70
C SER A 491 31.87 -14.61 -15.78
N TRP A 492 32.88 -14.71 -14.92
CA TRP A 492 33.30 -13.63 -14.04
C TRP A 492 33.94 -12.49 -14.85
N ILE A 493 33.56 -11.26 -14.54
CA ILE A 493 34.18 -10.07 -15.13
C ILE A 493 35.19 -9.44 -14.16
N PRO A 494 36.26 -8.80 -14.66
CA PRO A 494 37.18 -8.05 -13.83
C PRO A 494 36.46 -6.94 -13.04
N PHE A 495 36.82 -6.79 -11.76
CA PHE A 495 36.36 -5.66 -10.97
C PHE A 495 36.82 -4.33 -11.59
N PRO A 496 36.00 -3.26 -11.52
CA PRO A 496 36.39 -1.97 -12.06
C PRO A 496 37.66 -1.41 -11.41
N LYS A 497 38.29 -0.44 -12.09
CA LYS A 497 39.41 0.32 -11.52
C LYS A 497 38.97 1.15 -10.30
N THR A 498 39.85 1.31 -9.33
CA THR A 498 39.68 2.29 -8.25
C THR A 498 39.65 3.71 -8.83
N ASN A 499 39.20 4.69 -8.05
CA ASN A 499 39.20 6.09 -8.50
C ASN A 499 40.62 6.58 -8.80
N ALA A 500 41.60 6.24 -7.96
CA ALA A 500 43.00 6.62 -8.17
C ALA A 500 43.57 6.02 -9.47
N GLU A 501 43.33 4.73 -9.74
CA GLU A 501 43.76 4.08 -10.99
C GLU A 501 43.11 4.71 -12.22
N TRP A 502 41.82 5.06 -12.13
CA TRP A 502 41.09 5.67 -13.24
C TRP A 502 41.58 7.09 -13.55
N GLU A 503 41.88 7.89 -12.53
CA GLU A 503 42.44 9.23 -12.70
C GLU A 503 43.85 9.18 -13.29
N ALA A 504 44.68 8.24 -12.82
CA ALA A 504 46.04 8.02 -13.33
C ALA A 504 46.04 7.60 -14.82
N GLU A 505 45.13 6.71 -15.21
CA GLU A 505 45.03 6.25 -16.60
C GLU A 505 44.44 7.31 -17.54
N THR A 506 43.41 8.04 -17.10
CA THR A 506 42.66 8.96 -18.00
C THR A 506 43.15 10.40 -17.98
N GLY A 507 43.97 10.77 -16.99
CA GLY A 507 44.39 12.15 -16.73
C GLY A 507 43.25 13.09 -16.32
N LYS A 508 42.05 12.56 -16.05
CA LYS A 508 40.85 13.35 -15.70
C LYS A 508 40.55 13.23 -14.22
N THR A 509 40.33 14.36 -13.55
CA THR A 509 39.90 14.39 -12.14
C THR A 509 38.41 14.11 -12.00
N ILE A 510 38.05 13.23 -11.07
CA ILE A 510 36.67 12.88 -10.76
C ILE A 510 36.03 13.99 -9.91
N LYS A 511 34.96 14.59 -10.42
CA LYS A 511 34.19 15.63 -9.73
C LYS A 511 32.92 15.06 -9.11
N LEU A 512 32.50 15.61 -7.96
CA LEU A 512 31.28 15.21 -7.24
C LEU A 512 30.01 15.44 -8.06
N VAL A 513 30.01 16.52 -8.85
CA VAL A 513 29.00 16.85 -9.84
C VAL A 513 29.74 17.08 -11.14
N ASP A 514 29.30 16.44 -12.21
CA ASP A 514 29.83 16.66 -13.55
C ASP A 514 29.37 18.04 -14.07
N PRO A 515 30.26 19.04 -14.18
CA PRO A 515 29.88 20.37 -14.67
C PRO A 515 29.68 20.40 -16.19
N GLN A 516 30.25 19.42 -16.92
CA GLN A 516 30.16 19.34 -18.37
C GLN A 516 28.81 18.78 -18.81
N TYR A 517 28.26 17.85 -18.03
CA TYR A 517 26.97 17.20 -18.31
C TYR A 517 26.01 17.38 -17.13
N PRO A 518 25.29 18.52 -17.05
CA PRO A 518 24.30 18.75 -16.00
C PRO A 518 23.13 17.76 -16.12
N LEU A 519 22.37 17.61 -15.02
CA LEU A 519 21.19 16.75 -14.97
C LEU A 519 20.19 17.16 -16.08
N PRO A 520 19.91 16.27 -17.06
CA PRO A 520 19.09 16.62 -18.21
C PRO A 520 17.63 16.87 -17.82
N GLU A 521 16.91 17.71 -18.57
CA GLU A 521 15.45 17.79 -18.43
C GLU A 521 14.80 16.51 -18.99
N ALA A 522 13.58 16.22 -18.55
CA ALA A 522 12.80 15.13 -19.13
C ALA A 522 12.53 15.39 -20.62
N VAL A 523 12.28 14.34 -21.39
CA VAL A 523 11.78 14.45 -22.77
C VAL A 523 10.37 13.88 -22.80
N MET A 524 9.45 14.59 -23.47
CA MET A 524 8.05 14.21 -23.54
C MET A 524 7.79 13.50 -24.87
N MET A 525 7.19 12.31 -24.79
CA MET A 525 6.79 11.51 -25.94
C MET A 525 5.29 11.69 -26.20
N PRO A 526 4.90 12.16 -27.40
CA PRO A 526 3.50 12.25 -27.80
C PRO A 526 2.87 10.86 -27.91
N VAL A 527 1.63 10.75 -27.46
CA VAL A 527 0.83 9.51 -27.56
C VAL A 527 -0.17 9.62 -28.71
N PHE A 528 -0.77 10.80 -28.89
CA PHE A 528 -1.78 11.03 -29.91
C PHE A 528 -1.15 11.61 -31.18
N LYS A 529 -1.63 11.18 -32.35
CA LYS A 529 -1.16 11.68 -33.66
C LYS A 529 -1.47 13.17 -33.87
N LYS A 530 -2.58 13.65 -33.31
CA LYS A 530 -3.02 15.05 -33.37
C LYS A 530 -3.30 15.55 -31.97
N GLU A 531 -2.62 16.63 -31.56
CA GLU A 531 -2.69 17.19 -30.21
C GLU A 531 -3.36 18.57 -30.22
N GLU A 532 -4.69 18.58 -30.28
CA GLU A 532 -5.50 19.80 -30.28
C GLU A 532 -6.14 20.07 -28.91
N PRO A 533 -5.90 21.23 -28.27
CA PRO A 533 -6.37 21.50 -26.91
C PRO A 533 -7.88 21.30 -26.70
N ASN A 534 -8.70 21.83 -27.60
CA ASN A 534 -10.16 21.76 -27.50
C ASN A 534 -10.66 20.32 -27.61
N HIS A 535 -10.16 19.59 -28.62
CA HIS A 535 -10.53 18.20 -28.84
C HIS A 535 -10.08 17.31 -27.68
N TYR A 536 -8.87 17.53 -27.17
CA TYR A 536 -8.31 16.76 -26.06
C TYR A 536 -9.11 16.94 -24.76
N VAL A 537 -9.49 18.18 -24.42
CA VAL A 537 -10.28 18.46 -23.21
C VAL A 537 -11.70 17.90 -23.33
N ALA A 538 -12.33 18.03 -24.50
CA ALA A 538 -13.69 17.53 -24.74
C ALA A 538 -13.77 15.99 -24.71
N ASN A 539 -12.74 15.30 -25.21
CA ASN A 539 -12.70 13.84 -25.34
C ASN A 539 -11.70 13.18 -24.39
N HIS A 540 -11.38 13.83 -23.27
CA HIS A 540 -10.34 13.35 -22.36
C HIS A 540 -10.68 11.96 -21.81
N ARG A 541 -9.74 11.02 -21.99
CA ARG A 541 -9.75 9.70 -21.34
C ARG A 541 -8.43 9.48 -20.60
N ALA A 542 -8.48 8.74 -19.50
CA ALA A 542 -7.26 8.37 -18.78
C ALA A 542 -6.39 7.48 -19.68
N LEU A 543 -5.07 7.71 -19.71
CA LEU A 543 -4.17 6.99 -20.63
C LEU A 543 -4.28 5.45 -20.50
N LEU A 544 -4.42 4.94 -19.28
CA LEU A 544 -4.56 3.50 -19.04
C LEU A 544 -5.86 2.89 -19.58
N SER A 545 -6.87 3.69 -19.92
CA SER A 545 -8.09 3.19 -20.57
C SER A 545 -7.87 2.75 -22.02
N TYR A 546 -6.73 3.12 -22.63
CA TYR A 546 -6.34 2.66 -23.96
C TYR A 546 -5.57 1.34 -23.93
N TRP A 547 -5.19 0.86 -22.75
CA TRP A 547 -4.50 -0.41 -22.62
C TRP A 547 -5.39 -1.55 -23.13
N ARG A 548 -4.81 -2.41 -23.96
CA ARG A 548 -5.36 -3.69 -24.36
C ARG A 548 -4.44 -4.77 -23.84
N ARG A 549 -4.99 -5.93 -23.50
CA ARG A 549 -4.17 -7.06 -23.08
C ARG A 549 -3.22 -7.45 -24.23
N PRO A 550 -1.92 -7.63 -23.96
CA PRO A 550 -1.01 -8.21 -24.95
C PRO A 550 -1.50 -9.60 -25.40
N ILE A 551 -1.26 -9.91 -26.67
CA ILE A 551 -1.51 -11.25 -27.23
C ILE A 551 -0.43 -12.20 -26.69
N ASP A 552 -0.81 -13.35 -26.16
CA ASP A 552 0.12 -14.39 -25.70
C ASP A 552 -0.28 -15.79 -26.21
N THR A 553 0.42 -16.84 -25.76
CA THR A 553 0.16 -18.22 -26.21
C THR A 553 -1.25 -18.71 -25.87
N SER A 554 -1.92 -18.14 -24.87
CA SER A 554 -3.32 -18.46 -24.57
C SER A 554 -4.27 -18.01 -25.68
N ASP A 555 -3.87 -17.06 -26.51
CA ASP A 555 -4.67 -16.56 -27.63
C ASP A 555 -4.66 -17.47 -28.85
N ILE A 556 -3.63 -18.31 -28.98
CA ILE A 556 -3.47 -19.20 -30.15
C ILE A 556 -4.56 -20.29 -30.15
N THR A 557 -5.02 -20.72 -28.96
CA THR A 557 -6.12 -21.68 -28.80
C THR A 557 -7.49 -21.03 -28.74
N ASN A 558 -7.56 -19.70 -28.86
CA ASN A 558 -8.76 -18.91 -28.60
C ASN A 558 -9.49 -18.60 -29.92
N GLU A 559 -9.80 -19.64 -30.71
CA GLU A 559 -10.85 -19.51 -31.71
C GLU A 559 -12.16 -19.24 -30.95
N ALA A 560 -12.82 -18.15 -31.32
CA ALA A 560 -14.01 -17.62 -30.65
C ALA A 560 -15.05 -18.72 -30.40
N GLY A 561 -15.10 -19.24 -29.17
CA GLY A 561 -16.05 -20.29 -28.78
C GLY A 561 -15.45 -21.44 -27.96
N PHE A 562 -14.12 -21.63 -27.93
CA PHE A 562 -13.49 -22.66 -27.10
C PHE A 562 -12.88 -22.07 -25.84
N ASN A 563 -13.43 -22.46 -24.68
CA ASN A 563 -12.95 -22.11 -23.35
C ASN A 563 -11.46 -22.48 -23.20
N ASN A 564 -10.56 -21.50 -23.31
CA ASN A 564 -9.28 -21.64 -22.62
C ASN A 564 -9.55 -21.36 -21.14
N CYS A 565 -9.12 -22.24 -20.22
CA CYS A 565 -9.24 -22.04 -18.78
C CYS A 565 -8.27 -20.96 -18.25
N THR A 566 -7.81 -20.04 -19.11
CA THR A 566 -6.71 -19.11 -18.81
C THR A 566 -7.11 -17.64 -18.98
N LEU A 567 -8.21 -17.35 -19.66
CA LEU A 567 -8.73 -16.01 -19.89
C LEU A 567 -10.14 -15.91 -19.31
N GLU A 568 -10.33 -14.92 -18.45
CA GLU A 568 -11.62 -14.63 -17.85
C GLU A 568 -12.17 -13.32 -18.44
N ARG A 569 -13.49 -13.32 -18.65
CA ARG A 569 -14.21 -12.14 -19.12
C ARG A 569 -14.62 -11.30 -17.91
N TYR A 570 -14.09 -10.08 -17.83
CA TYR A 570 -14.43 -9.14 -16.77
C TYR A 570 -15.28 -7.98 -17.31
N PRO A 571 -16.36 -7.59 -16.60
CA PRO A 571 -17.07 -6.36 -16.92
C PRO A 571 -16.16 -5.14 -16.79
N GLN A 572 -16.25 -4.21 -17.72
CA GLN A 572 -15.47 -2.97 -17.68
C GLN A 572 -15.89 -2.08 -16.50
N HIS A 573 -17.15 -2.19 -16.07
CA HIS A 573 -17.70 -1.48 -14.94
C HIS A 573 -18.35 -2.48 -13.97
N ASN A 574 -17.94 -2.40 -12.71
CA ASN A 574 -18.48 -3.16 -11.60
C ASN A 574 -18.84 -2.18 -10.48
N THR A 575 -20.05 -2.28 -9.95
CA THR A 575 -20.48 -1.42 -8.83
C THR A 575 -20.29 -2.16 -7.51
N PRO A 576 -19.46 -1.66 -6.59
CA PRO A 576 -19.22 -2.31 -5.30
C PRO A 576 -20.44 -2.18 -4.38
N VAL A 577 -20.82 -3.31 -3.79
CA VAL A 577 -21.84 -3.47 -2.76
C VAL A 577 -21.15 -3.80 -1.46
N LYS A 578 -21.47 -3.04 -0.42
CA LYS A 578 -20.94 -3.24 0.93
C LYS A 578 -22.05 -3.79 1.82
N VAL A 579 -21.84 -4.98 2.37
CA VAL A 579 -22.81 -5.66 3.22
C VAL A 579 -22.23 -5.77 4.62
N GLU A 580 -22.93 -5.23 5.62
CA GLU A 580 -22.59 -5.47 7.03
C GLU A 580 -23.01 -6.90 7.41
N MET A 581 -22.13 -7.65 8.06
CA MET A 581 -22.37 -8.99 8.57
C MET A 581 -22.10 -9.01 10.08
N SER A 582 -23.00 -9.64 10.84
CA SER A 582 -22.77 -9.97 12.25
C SER A 582 -22.83 -11.48 12.41
N VAL A 583 -21.88 -12.06 13.13
CA VAL A 583 -21.86 -13.50 13.41
C VAL A 583 -21.31 -13.72 14.82
N SER A 584 -22.02 -14.52 15.60
CA SER A 584 -21.52 -14.99 16.90
C SER A 584 -20.54 -16.14 16.68
N HIS A 585 -19.52 -16.21 17.52
CA HIS A 585 -18.55 -17.31 17.50
C HIS A 585 -18.18 -17.71 18.92
N SER A 586 -17.85 -18.99 19.11
CA SER A 586 -17.34 -19.55 20.36
C SER A 586 -16.18 -20.50 20.07
N PHE A 587 -15.17 -20.47 20.93
CA PHE A 587 -14.07 -21.43 20.93
C PHE A 587 -14.30 -22.41 22.09
N ASN A 588 -14.32 -23.70 21.79
CA ASN A 588 -14.56 -24.77 22.75
C ASN A 588 -13.30 -25.64 22.90
N ASP A 589 -12.85 -25.82 24.15
CA ASP A 589 -11.65 -26.58 24.48
C ASP A 589 -11.90 -28.11 24.51
N THR A 590 -13.06 -28.58 24.05
CA THR A 590 -13.49 -30.00 24.10
C THR A 590 -14.01 -30.49 22.75
N GLN A 591 -13.63 -31.72 22.38
CA GLN A 591 -14.04 -32.40 21.16
C GLN A 591 -15.51 -32.87 21.23
N VAL A 592 -16.45 -32.23 20.52
CA VAL A 592 -17.74 -32.88 20.18
C VAL A 592 -18.40 -32.26 18.92
N ASP A 593 -18.89 -33.15 18.04
CA ASP A 593 -19.91 -33.02 16.95
C ASP A 593 -19.56 -32.49 15.54
N ASP A 594 -20.28 -33.06 14.56
CA ASP A 594 -20.31 -32.70 13.13
C ASP A 594 -20.79 -31.26 12.93
N GLY A 595 -20.01 -30.47 12.19
CA GLY A 595 -20.31 -29.06 11.88
C GLY A 595 -19.41 -28.02 12.56
N GLN A 596 -18.34 -28.44 13.24
CA GLN A 596 -17.35 -27.55 13.88
C GLN A 596 -16.01 -27.52 13.14
N TYR A 597 -15.27 -26.41 13.22
CA TYR A 597 -13.90 -26.32 12.68
C TYR A 597 -12.90 -26.78 13.75
N GLN A 598 -12.31 -27.97 13.57
CA GLN A 598 -11.24 -28.46 14.44
C GLN A 598 -9.91 -27.78 14.11
N LEU A 599 -9.15 -27.43 15.15
CA LEU A 599 -7.88 -26.73 15.02
C LEU A 599 -6.76 -27.50 15.72
N SER A 600 -5.63 -27.66 15.03
CA SER A 600 -4.43 -28.27 15.60
C SER A 600 -3.24 -27.33 15.45
N ALA A 601 -2.36 -27.30 16.45
CA ALA A 601 -1.24 -26.37 16.53
C ALA A 601 0.10 -27.07 16.74
N ASN A 602 1.15 -26.44 16.24
CA ASN A 602 2.53 -26.87 16.46
C ASN A 602 3.02 -26.34 17.81
N ILE A 603 3.18 -27.24 18.79
CA ILE A 603 3.62 -26.91 20.15
C ILE A 603 5.09 -27.31 20.32
N LYS A 604 5.89 -26.38 20.87
CA LYS A 604 7.31 -26.58 21.12
C LYS A 604 7.56 -27.82 21.97
N GLY A 605 8.33 -28.76 21.43
CA GLY A 605 8.68 -30.02 22.09
C GLY A 605 7.80 -31.22 21.72
N GLU A 606 6.72 -31.01 20.96
CA GLU A 606 5.86 -32.06 20.44
C GLU A 606 6.25 -32.42 19.00
N VAL A 607 6.19 -33.71 18.66
CA VAL A 607 6.59 -34.23 17.33
C VAL A 607 5.44 -34.11 16.31
N HIS A 608 4.21 -33.99 16.78
CA HIS A 608 3.00 -33.91 15.96
C HIS A 608 2.18 -32.67 16.33
N LEU A 609 1.29 -32.26 15.42
CA LEU A 609 0.33 -31.21 15.70
C LEU A 609 -0.60 -31.65 16.84
N VAL A 610 -0.78 -30.78 17.82
CA VAL A 610 -1.64 -31.03 19.00
C VAL A 610 -3.00 -30.39 18.75
N ASP A 611 -4.07 -31.13 18.97
CA ASP A 611 -5.43 -30.57 18.96
C ASP A 611 -5.59 -29.55 20.08
N ILE A 612 -6.07 -28.35 19.75
CA ILE A 612 -6.25 -27.26 20.70
C ILE A 612 -7.72 -26.94 20.98
N GLY A 613 -8.65 -27.52 20.23
CA GLY A 613 -10.09 -27.28 20.37
C GLY A 613 -10.80 -26.99 19.04
N SER A 614 -12.06 -26.57 19.13
CA SER A 614 -12.93 -26.32 17.98
C SER A 614 -13.56 -24.93 18.00
N VAL A 615 -13.90 -24.42 16.81
CA VAL A 615 -14.64 -23.16 16.65
C VAL A 615 -16.04 -23.43 16.11
N THR A 616 -17.04 -22.82 16.75
CA THR A 616 -18.45 -22.83 16.32
C THR A 616 -18.89 -21.42 15.92
N PHE A 617 -19.61 -21.32 14.81
CA PHE A 617 -20.23 -20.07 14.35
C PHE A 617 -21.75 -20.16 14.43
N GLY A 618 -22.40 -19.09 14.88
CA GLY A 618 -23.85 -18.93 14.76
C GLY A 618 -24.26 -18.59 13.33
N THR A 619 -25.57 -18.51 13.08
CA THR A 619 -26.10 -18.10 11.77
C THR A 619 -25.70 -16.65 11.45
N PRO A 620 -25.05 -16.38 10.30
CA PRO A 620 -24.69 -15.02 9.93
C PRO A 620 -25.92 -14.14 9.68
N GLU A 621 -25.93 -12.94 10.29
CA GLU A 621 -27.01 -11.97 10.13
C GLU A 621 -26.59 -10.83 9.19
N MET A 622 -27.44 -10.53 8.21
CA MET A 622 -27.24 -9.42 7.28
C MET A 622 -27.68 -8.10 7.93
N GLY A 623 -26.74 -7.17 8.04
CA GLY A 623 -26.95 -5.80 8.49
C GLY A 623 -27.25 -4.84 7.34
N LYS A 624 -26.77 -3.59 7.45
CA LYS A 624 -27.02 -2.56 6.43
C LYS A 624 -26.27 -2.87 5.14
N VAL A 625 -26.99 -2.83 4.01
CA VAL A 625 -26.39 -2.91 2.68
C VAL A 625 -26.24 -1.52 2.08
N ARG A 626 -25.05 -1.21 1.54
CA ARG A 626 -24.76 0.08 0.89
C ARG A 626 -24.19 -0.07 -0.50
N ILE A 627 -24.70 0.73 -1.43
CA ILE A 627 -24.22 0.85 -2.82
C ILE A 627 -23.96 2.32 -3.12
N ASP A 628 -22.76 2.64 -3.61
CA ASP A 628 -22.28 4.03 -3.81
C ASP A 628 -22.52 4.94 -2.57
N GLY A 629 -22.44 4.35 -1.37
CA GLY A 629 -22.65 5.04 -0.09
C GLY A 629 -24.11 5.26 0.32
N LYS A 630 -25.10 4.84 -0.48
CA LYS A 630 -26.54 4.91 -0.16
C LYS A 630 -27.04 3.57 0.39
N LEU A 631 -27.98 3.62 1.33
CA LEU A 631 -28.70 2.44 1.82
C LEU A 631 -29.65 1.95 0.73
N VAL A 632 -29.71 0.65 0.49
CA VAL A 632 -30.64 0.04 -0.48
C VAL A 632 -31.97 -0.31 0.18
N SER A 633 -32.98 -0.63 -0.63
CA SER A 633 -34.29 -1.07 -0.17
C SER A 633 -34.25 -2.50 0.37
N LYS A 634 -35.20 -2.85 1.24
CA LYS A 634 -35.38 -4.23 1.71
C LYS A 634 -35.74 -5.20 0.57
N SER A 635 -36.42 -4.72 -0.46
CA SER A 635 -36.75 -5.51 -1.66
C SER A 635 -35.49 -5.94 -2.42
N PHE A 636 -34.49 -5.06 -2.52
CA PHE A 636 -33.20 -5.41 -3.11
C PHE A 636 -32.45 -6.44 -2.24
N GLU A 637 -32.47 -6.26 -0.92
CA GLU A 637 -31.84 -7.17 0.04
C GLU A 637 -32.42 -8.60 -0.06
N SER A 638 -33.75 -8.74 -0.09
CA SER A 638 -34.42 -10.04 -0.14
C SER A 638 -34.26 -10.74 -1.48
N GLU A 639 -34.39 -10.01 -2.59
CA GLU A 639 -34.51 -10.59 -3.93
C GLU A 639 -33.16 -10.79 -4.64
N TYR A 640 -32.17 -9.95 -4.38
CA TYR A 640 -30.86 -10.01 -5.05
C TYR A 640 -29.73 -10.53 -4.16
N LEU A 641 -29.79 -10.25 -2.85
CA LEU A 641 -28.66 -10.52 -1.94
C LEU A 641 -28.86 -11.70 -1.00
N SER A 642 -30.07 -12.15 -0.68
CA SER A 642 -30.30 -13.21 0.33
C SER A 642 -29.49 -14.49 0.06
N THR A 643 -29.55 -15.02 -1.17
CA THR A 643 -28.78 -16.20 -1.58
C THR A 643 -27.28 -15.90 -1.63
N THR A 644 -26.91 -14.79 -2.28
CA THR A 644 -25.51 -14.34 -2.45
C THR A 644 -24.83 -14.06 -1.10
N PHE A 645 -25.56 -13.53 -0.11
CA PHE A 645 -25.05 -13.20 1.22
C PHE A 645 -24.64 -14.46 1.98
N THR A 646 -25.45 -15.52 1.90
CA THR A 646 -25.17 -16.79 2.58
C THR A 646 -23.86 -17.38 2.07
N GLU A 647 -23.64 -17.36 0.75
CA GLU A 647 -22.38 -17.80 0.13
C GLU A 647 -21.20 -16.90 0.54
N LEU A 648 -21.37 -15.58 0.50
CA LEU A 648 -20.32 -14.62 0.88
C LEU A 648 -19.91 -14.76 2.36
N ALA A 649 -20.87 -14.93 3.25
CA ALA A 649 -20.64 -15.12 4.68
C ALA A 649 -19.90 -16.44 4.93
N THR A 650 -20.38 -17.53 4.32
CA THR A 650 -19.76 -18.86 4.44
C THR A 650 -18.32 -18.86 3.92
N ASN A 651 -18.08 -18.29 2.74
CA ASN A 651 -16.74 -18.16 2.16
C ASN A 651 -15.81 -17.32 3.04
N ARG A 652 -16.32 -16.23 3.65
CA ARG A 652 -15.53 -15.40 4.57
C ARG A 652 -15.12 -16.19 5.82
N ILE A 653 -16.04 -16.96 6.40
CA ILE A 653 -15.76 -17.78 7.57
C ILE A 653 -14.72 -18.85 7.23
N ASN A 654 -14.94 -19.62 6.15
CA ASN A 654 -14.00 -20.65 5.68
C ASN A 654 -12.58 -20.11 5.47
N ASN A 655 -12.43 -19.00 4.74
CA ASN A 655 -11.13 -18.40 4.47
C ASN A 655 -10.40 -17.94 5.74
N VAL A 656 -11.13 -17.41 6.73
CA VAL A 656 -10.54 -17.00 8.01
C VAL A 656 -10.10 -18.24 8.80
N MET A 657 -10.90 -19.30 8.83
CA MET A 657 -10.58 -20.54 9.54
C MET A 657 -9.38 -21.27 8.92
N GLU A 658 -9.30 -21.35 7.60
CA GLU A 658 -8.15 -21.90 6.89
C GLU A 658 -6.88 -21.10 7.21
N ALA A 659 -6.93 -19.77 7.16
CA ALA A 659 -5.79 -18.91 7.49
C ALA A 659 -5.36 -19.01 8.98
N ILE A 660 -6.30 -19.26 9.89
CA ILE A 660 -5.97 -19.54 11.30
C ILE A 660 -5.29 -20.90 11.42
N SER A 661 -5.85 -21.94 10.80
CA SER A 661 -5.32 -23.31 10.80
C SER A 661 -3.89 -23.35 10.25
N ASP A 662 -3.64 -22.78 9.08
CA ASP A 662 -2.30 -22.74 8.47
C ASP A 662 -1.26 -22.12 9.39
N LYS A 663 -1.63 -21.05 10.11
CA LYS A 663 -0.74 -20.39 11.05
C LYS A 663 -0.47 -21.21 12.30
N LEU A 664 -1.46 -21.97 12.77
CA LEU A 664 -1.27 -22.88 13.89
C LEU A 664 -0.24 -23.97 13.56
N VAL A 665 -0.20 -24.40 12.29
CA VAL A 665 0.81 -25.35 11.79
C VAL A 665 2.18 -24.71 11.62
N GLN A 666 2.24 -23.50 11.04
CA GLN A 666 3.50 -22.82 10.69
C GLN A 666 4.24 -22.21 11.89
N ARG A 667 3.52 -21.81 12.95
CA ARG A 667 4.10 -21.16 14.12
C ARG A 667 4.32 -22.17 15.24
N GLU A 668 5.52 -22.18 15.78
CA GLU A 668 5.83 -22.94 16.99
C GLU A 668 5.35 -22.15 18.22
N PHE A 669 4.39 -22.70 18.96
CA PHE A 669 3.82 -22.11 20.17
C PHE A 669 4.49 -22.68 21.42
N VAL A 670 4.63 -21.85 22.46
CA VAL A 670 5.31 -22.25 23.72
C VAL A 670 4.41 -23.16 24.57
N SER A 671 3.09 -23.03 24.43
CA SER A 671 2.10 -23.84 25.14
C SER A 671 0.76 -23.90 24.40
N LEU A 672 -0.07 -24.89 24.73
CA LEU A 672 -1.44 -25.02 24.22
C LEU A 672 -2.28 -23.77 24.53
N GLN A 673 -2.17 -23.23 25.74
CA GLN A 673 -2.88 -22.00 26.14
C GLN A 673 -2.49 -20.78 25.29
N SER A 674 -1.22 -20.67 24.89
CA SER A 674 -0.77 -19.58 24.01
C SER A 674 -1.34 -19.70 22.58
N ALA A 675 -1.56 -20.93 22.10
CA ALA A 675 -2.20 -21.20 20.82
C ALA A 675 -3.71 -20.87 20.88
N GLN A 676 -4.40 -21.25 21.96
CA GLN A 676 -5.82 -20.91 22.18
C GLN A 676 -6.04 -19.40 22.32
N GLN A 677 -5.18 -18.67 23.03
CA GLN A 677 -5.22 -17.21 23.12
C GLN A 677 -5.03 -16.55 21.74
N PHE A 678 -4.16 -17.12 20.90
CA PHE A 678 -3.97 -16.65 19.53
C PHE A 678 -5.26 -16.80 18.70
N VAL A 679 -5.93 -17.95 18.77
CA VAL A 679 -7.21 -18.19 18.07
C VAL A 679 -8.27 -17.19 18.53
N ASN A 680 -8.47 -17.04 19.84
CA ASN A 680 -9.45 -16.10 20.41
C ASN A 680 -9.17 -14.65 19.97
N LYS A 681 -7.90 -14.22 19.97
CA LYS A 681 -7.53 -12.88 19.50
C LYS A 681 -7.77 -12.71 17.99
N ALA A 682 -7.47 -13.73 17.19
CA ALA A 682 -7.71 -13.72 15.75
C ALA A 682 -9.21 -13.60 15.45
N LEU A 683 -10.05 -14.44 16.08
CA LEU A 683 -11.50 -14.42 15.90
C LEU A 683 -12.13 -13.09 16.37
N ALA A 684 -11.74 -12.58 17.54
CA ALA A 684 -12.23 -11.30 18.05
C ALA A 684 -11.86 -10.11 17.15
N THR A 685 -10.76 -10.24 16.39
CA THR A 685 -10.33 -9.20 15.44
C THR A 685 -11.07 -9.28 14.11
N GLU A 686 -11.28 -10.50 13.58
CA GLU A 686 -11.96 -10.72 12.30
C GLU A 686 -13.49 -10.60 12.39
N PHE A 687 -14.06 -10.99 13.54
CA PHE A 687 -15.49 -10.98 13.85
C PHE A 687 -15.78 -10.24 15.17
N PRO A 688 -15.59 -8.91 15.22
CA PRO A 688 -15.72 -8.15 16.46
C PRO A 688 -17.18 -8.10 16.97
N SER A 689 -17.39 -8.39 18.25
CA SER A 689 -18.73 -8.42 18.87
C SER A 689 -19.46 -7.06 18.90
N LYS A 690 -18.72 -5.94 18.87
CA LYS A 690 -19.28 -4.57 18.94
C LYS A 690 -19.41 -3.88 17.58
N LYS A 691 -18.86 -4.44 16.51
CA LYS A 691 -18.84 -3.80 15.18
C LYS A 691 -19.12 -4.84 14.09
N PRO A 692 -20.02 -4.56 13.13
CA PRO A 692 -20.27 -5.50 12.05
C PRO A 692 -19.03 -5.64 11.15
N THR A 693 -18.79 -6.86 10.68
CA THR A 693 -17.76 -7.17 9.66
C THR A 693 -18.28 -6.73 8.29
N LEU A 694 -17.42 -6.09 7.49
CA LEU A 694 -17.84 -5.54 6.19
C LEU A 694 -17.47 -6.52 5.06
N LEU A 695 -18.48 -7.10 4.41
CA LEU A 695 -18.33 -7.89 3.19
C LEU A 695 -18.41 -6.97 1.97
N THR A 696 -17.63 -7.28 0.93
CA THR A 696 -17.68 -6.56 -0.35
C THR A 696 -18.05 -7.51 -1.47
N HIS A 697 -19.12 -7.18 -2.19
CA HIS A 697 -19.57 -7.84 -3.40
C HIS A 697 -19.56 -6.83 -4.55
N SER A 698 -19.65 -7.28 -5.81
CA SER A 698 -19.73 -6.37 -6.95
C SER A 698 -20.81 -6.79 -7.93
N ILE A 699 -21.70 -5.86 -8.28
CA ILE A 699 -22.70 -6.08 -9.31
C ILE A 699 -22.06 -5.78 -10.68
N PRO A 700 -22.05 -6.75 -11.60
CA PRO A 700 -21.45 -6.58 -12.91
C PRO A 700 -22.29 -5.68 -13.82
N TYR A 701 -21.62 -4.99 -14.75
CA TYR A 701 -22.25 -4.18 -15.81
C TYR A 701 -23.06 -2.96 -15.29
N LEU A 702 -22.88 -2.54 -14.04
CA LEU A 702 -23.46 -1.31 -13.52
C LEU A 702 -22.41 -0.20 -13.42
N LYS A 703 -22.72 0.96 -13.98
CA LYS A 703 -21.85 2.13 -14.05
C LYS A 703 -22.49 3.34 -13.38
N SER A 704 -21.72 4.04 -12.55
CA SER A 704 -22.15 5.32 -11.97
C SER A 704 -22.28 6.40 -13.04
N ALA A 705 -23.46 7.04 -13.07
CA ALA A 705 -23.80 8.13 -13.97
C ALA A 705 -24.35 9.31 -13.15
N VAL A 706 -24.09 10.54 -13.58
CA VAL A 706 -24.65 11.74 -12.93
C VAL A 706 -26.00 12.04 -13.58
N LEU A 707 -27.09 11.84 -12.83
CA LEU A 707 -28.45 12.16 -13.27
C LEU A 707 -28.68 13.68 -13.28
N GLY A 708 -28.12 14.39 -12.30
CA GLY A 708 -28.30 15.83 -12.17
C GLY A 708 -27.28 16.48 -11.25
N VAL A 709 -27.15 17.80 -11.34
CA VAL A 709 -26.33 18.59 -10.42
C VAL A 709 -27.14 19.79 -9.95
N ALA A 710 -27.32 19.93 -8.64
CA ALA A 710 -27.84 21.16 -8.05
C ALA A 710 -26.77 21.84 -7.21
N TYR A 711 -27.00 23.08 -6.82
CA TYR A 711 -26.07 23.87 -6.02
C TYR A 711 -26.67 24.24 -4.67
N ASN A 712 -25.97 23.90 -3.58
CA ASN A 712 -26.33 24.34 -2.24
C ASN A 712 -25.81 25.76 -2.00
N GLU A 713 -26.58 26.61 -1.30
CA GLU A 713 -26.14 27.96 -0.93
C GLU A 713 -24.88 27.94 -0.06
N LYS A 714 -24.83 27.04 0.93
CA LYS A 714 -23.68 26.90 1.82
C LYS A 714 -22.57 26.07 1.14
N PRO A 715 -21.35 26.62 0.99
CA PRO A 715 -20.23 25.89 0.38
C PRO A 715 -19.76 24.75 1.30
N ARG A 716 -19.45 23.61 0.70
CA ARG A 716 -18.71 22.52 1.35
C ARG A 716 -17.21 22.82 1.31
N LYS A 717 -16.47 22.37 2.33
CA LYS A 717 -15.01 22.50 2.38
C LYS A 717 -14.38 21.61 1.30
N VAL A 718 -13.88 22.21 0.22
CA VAL A 718 -13.16 21.50 -0.85
C VAL A 718 -11.67 21.63 -0.64
N SER A 719 -10.98 20.49 -0.53
CA SER A 719 -9.52 20.44 -0.52
C SER A 719 -8.95 21.13 -1.77
N ALA A 720 -8.00 22.05 -1.60
CA ALA A 720 -7.32 22.67 -2.74
C ALA A 720 -6.57 21.59 -3.54
N LYS A 721 -7.09 21.23 -4.72
CA LYS A 721 -6.38 20.34 -5.64
C LYS A 721 -5.14 21.07 -6.13
N ALA A 722 -3.96 20.47 -5.95
CA ALA A 722 -2.72 21.02 -6.48
C ALA A 722 -2.74 20.94 -8.01
N HIS A 723 -3.02 22.06 -8.68
CA HIS A 723 -2.99 22.18 -10.15
C HIS A 723 -1.60 22.54 -10.67
N PHE A 724 -0.57 22.08 -9.99
CA PHE A 724 0.79 22.27 -10.43
C PHE A 724 1.53 20.95 -10.36
N THR A 725 2.32 20.74 -11.39
CA THR A 725 3.20 19.60 -11.50
C THR A 725 4.27 19.73 -10.42
N LYS A 726 4.24 18.86 -9.40
CA LYS A 726 5.22 18.91 -8.31
C LYS A 726 6.54 18.34 -8.80
N ARG A 727 7.58 19.19 -8.88
CA ARG A 727 8.98 18.74 -8.90
C ARG A 727 9.46 18.66 -7.46
N VAL A 728 10.26 17.66 -7.12
CA VAL A 728 10.96 17.65 -5.84
C VAL A 728 12.08 18.71 -5.92
N VAL A 729 11.90 19.83 -5.23
CA VAL A 729 12.84 20.95 -5.22
C VAL A 729 13.35 21.15 -3.80
N ARG A 730 14.64 21.52 -3.66
CA ARG A 730 15.25 21.90 -2.40
C ARG A 730 15.51 23.41 -2.44
N THR A 731 15.25 24.13 -1.36
CA THR A 731 15.70 25.52 -1.24
C THR A 731 17.06 25.51 -0.54
N GLN A 732 18.07 26.10 -1.17
CA GLN A 732 19.40 26.25 -0.61
C GLN A 732 19.80 27.72 -0.74
N ASN A 733 20.03 28.39 0.38
CA ASN A 733 20.36 29.83 0.45
C ASN A 733 19.35 30.72 -0.30
N GLY A 734 18.04 30.49 -0.10
CA GLY A 734 16.99 31.24 -0.78
C GLY A 734 16.80 30.91 -2.28
N LYS A 735 17.69 30.13 -2.89
CA LYS A 735 17.57 29.66 -4.28
C LYS A 735 16.99 28.26 -4.33
N LEU A 736 15.99 28.07 -5.20
CA LEU A 736 15.40 26.77 -5.50
C LEU A 736 16.38 25.93 -6.34
N THR A 737 17.04 24.96 -5.71
CA THR A 737 17.91 23.98 -6.36
C THR A 737 17.13 22.71 -6.72
N LYS A 738 17.19 22.34 -8.01
CA LYS A 738 16.55 21.13 -8.55
C LYS A 738 17.36 19.91 -8.07
N SER A 739 16.90 19.18 -7.06
CA SER A 739 17.63 18.00 -6.55
C SER A 739 17.24 16.69 -7.23
N ASN A 740 15.96 16.52 -7.60
CA ASN A 740 15.45 15.31 -8.30
C ASN A 740 14.56 15.71 -9.49
N THR A 741 14.65 14.99 -10.62
CA THR A 741 13.79 15.21 -11.80
C THR A 741 12.46 14.47 -11.71
N ARG A 742 12.16 13.73 -10.63
CA ARG A 742 10.87 13.04 -10.50
C ARG A 742 9.74 14.06 -10.53
N VAL A 743 8.95 13.98 -11.59
CA VAL A 743 7.80 14.82 -11.83
C VAL A 743 6.55 14.06 -11.39
N LYS A 744 5.81 14.59 -10.42
CA LYS A 744 4.48 14.07 -10.08
C LYS A 744 3.44 14.88 -10.85
N PHE A 745 2.90 14.26 -11.90
CA PHE A 745 1.80 14.81 -12.67
C PHE A 745 0.49 14.74 -11.87
N TYR A 746 -0.43 15.63 -12.19
CA TYR A 746 -1.76 15.72 -11.60
C TYR A 746 -2.82 15.41 -12.66
N PRO A 747 -4.00 14.90 -12.27
CA PRO A 747 -5.08 14.60 -13.20
C PRO A 747 -5.65 15.88 -13.84
N LEU A 748 -6.08 15.81 -15.09
CA LEU A 748 -6.89 16.86 -15.72
C LEU A 748 -8.19 17.02 -14.93
N SER A 749 -8.53 18.26 -14.59
CA SER A 749 -9.75 18.60 -13.85
C SER A 749 -10.43 19.76 -14.54
N VAL A 750 -11.55 19.52 -15.20
CA VAL A 750 -12.33 20.57 -15.86
C VAL A 750 -13.21 21.35 -14.88
N ASP A 751 -13.59 20.72 -13.75
CA ASP A 751 -14.43 21.37 -12.75
C ASP A 751 -13.72 22.53 -12.02
N SER A 752 -14.49 23.59 -11.76
CA SER A 752 -14.08 24.76 -10.98
C SER A 752 -14.22 24.49 -9.47
N ARG A 753 -13.43 25.18 -8.64
CA ARG A 753 -13.54 25.07 -7.17
C ARG A 753 -14.90 25.50 -6.66
N LEU A 754 -15.50 26.53 -7.27
CA LEU A 754 -16.84 27.01 -6.91
C LEU A 754 -17.88 25.92 -7.20
N HIS A 755 -17.82 25.29 -8.38
CA HIS A 755 -18.67 24.14 -8.68
C HIS A 755 -18.48 23.04 -7.64
N LEU A 756 -17.27 22.58 -7.36
CA LEU A 756 -17.05 21.50 -6.39
C LEU A 756 -17.52 21.83 -4.97
N ALA A 757 -17.51 23.11 -4.57
CA ALA A 757 -17.93 23.53 -3.23
C ALA A 757 -19.44 23.54 -3.07
N HIS A 758 -20.17 23.92 -4.12
CA HIS A 758 -21.62 24.05 -4.06
C HIS A 758 -22.36 22.87 -4.68
N ALA A 759 -21.74 22.15 -5.61
CA ALA A 759 -22.36 21.06 -6.36
C ALA A 759 -22.75 19.91 -5.43
N ASN A 760 -24.03 19.55 -5.52
CA ASN A 760 -24.59 18.33 -5.02
C ASN A 760 -24.95 17.47 -6.24
N LYS A 761 -24.04 16.55 -6.59
CA LYS A 761 -24.26 15.63 -7.71
C LYS A 761 -25.23 14.53 -7.28
N LEU A 762 -26.25 14.32 -8.09
CA LEU A 762 -27.16 13.21 -7.94
C LEU A 762 -26.65 12.07 -8.81
N ASN A 763 -26.04 11.08 -8.16
CA ASN A 763 -25.56 9.89 -8.84
C ASN A 763 -26.71 8.87 -8.97
N GLY A 764 -26.87 8.35 -10.18
CA GLY A 764 -27.59 7.12 -10.50
C GLY A 764 -26.63 6.05 -11.01
N LEU A 765 -27.17 4.88 -11.28
CA LEU A 765 -26.46 3.80 -11.98
C LEU A 765 -27.09 3.63 -13.35
N ASN A 766 -26.33 3.18 -14.34
CA ASN A 766 -26.82 2.75 -15.65
C ASN A 766 -26.23 1.37 -15.97
N VAL A 767 -26.92 0.60 -16.79
CA VAL A 767 -26.40 -0.67 -17.33
C VAL A 767 -25.41 -0.37 -18.47
N ASP A 768 -24.21 -0.95 -18.42
CA ASP A 768 -23.13 -0.82 -19.40
C ASP A 768 -22.48 -2.19 -19.62
N PHE A 769 -22.73 -2.78 -20.80
CA PHE A 769 -22.23 -4.09 -21.20
C PHE A 769 -20.80 -4.05 -21.78
N GLY A 770 -20.04 -2.98 -21.55
CA GLY A 770 -18.60 -2.99 -21.83
C GLY A 770 -17.89 -4.09 -21.02
N TYR A 771 -16.97 -4.82 -21.67
CA TYR A 771 -16.19 -5.87 -21.02
C TYR A 771 -14.74 -5.89 -21.54
N ALA A 772 -13.87 -6.58 -20.83
CA ALA A 772 -12.49 -6.82 -21.22
C ALA A 772 -12.09 -8.28 -20.90
N TYR A 773 -11.25 -8.87 -21.75
CA TYR A 773 -10.59 -10.14 -21.41
C TYR A 773 -9.36 -9.83 -20.56
N GLU A 774 -9.34 -10.35 -19.33
CA GLU A 774 -8.15 -10.34 -18.49
C GLU A 774 -7.68 -11.78 -18.31
N LYS A 775 -6.36 -11.97 -18.31
CA LYS A 775 -5.79 -13.24 -17.86
C LYS A 775 -6.06 -13.34 -16.37
N GLU A 776 -6.50 -14.50 -15.90
CA GLU A 776 -6.56 -14.74 -14.47
C GLU A 776 -5.12 -14.66 -13.94
N VAL A 777 -4.78 -13.53 -13.30
CA VAL A 777 -3.51 -13.43 -12.60
C VAL A 777 -3.75 -14.04 -11.24
N SER A 778 -3.55 -15.36 -11.16
CA SER A 778 -3.43 -16.03 -9.87
C SER A 778 -2.25 -15.40 -9.14
N VAL A 779 -2.55 -14.79 -8.00
CA VAL A 779 -1.58 -14.18 -7.11
C VAL A 779 -1.53 -15.09 -5.90
N GLN A 780 -0.36 -15.69 -5.64
CA GLN A 780 -0.14 -16.49 -4.43
C GLN A 780 -0.48 -15.67 -3.18
N THR A 781 -1.24 -16.26 -2.25
CA THR A 781 -1.67 -15.63 -1.00
C THR A 781 -1.21 -16.35 0.27
N GLU A 782 -0.51 -17.47 0.15
CA GLU A 782 -0.15 -18.38 1.26
C GLU A 782 0.64 -17.75 2.42
N LEU A 783 1.28 -16.58 2.20
CA LEU A 783 2.08 -15.88 3.21
C LEU A 783 1.40 -14.62 3.77
N ILE A 784 0.07 -14.60 3.76
CA ILE A 784 -0.75 -13.49 4.22
C ILE A 784 -1.30 -13.79 5.61
N ASN A 785 -1.22 -12.82 6.52
CA ASN A 785 -1.84 -12.90 7.83
C ASN A 785 -3.38 -12.84 7.72
N CYS A 786 -4.10 -13.20 8.78
CA CYS A 786 -5.56 -13.13 8.83
C CYS A 786 -6.14 -11.76 8.40
N HIS A 787 -5.37 -10.68 8.59
CA HIS A 787 -5.75 -9.31 8.24
C HIS A 787 -5.47 -8.94 6.77
N GLY A 788 -4.99 -9.86 5.93
CA GLY A 788 -4.68 -9.53 4.54
C GLY A 788 -3.32 -8.84 4.34
N GLU A 789 -2.41 -8.88 5.31
CA GLU A 789 -1.06 -8.30 5.22
C GLU A 789 0.00 -9.38 5.14
N LEU A 790 1.10 -9.16 4.40
CA LEU A 790 2.19 -10.14 4.34
C LEU A 790 2.82 -10.33 5.71
N VAL A 791 3.35 -11.52 5.99
CA VAL A 791 4.08 -11.82 7.25
C VAL A 791 5.26 -10.86 7.49
N ASP A 792 5.84 -10.28 6.42
CA ASP A 792 6.91 -9.27 6.50
C ASP A 792 6.41 -7.81 6.46
N GLY A 793 5.09 -7.60 6.34
CA GLY A 793 4.45 -6.28 6.17
C GLY A 793 4.75 -5.61 4.83
N ALA A 794 5.45 -6.28 3.90
CA ALA A 794 5.73 -5.75 2.58
C ALA A 794 4.49 -5.78 1.68
N LYS A 795 4.55 -5.05 0.57
CA LYS A 795 3.51 -5.11 -0.47
C LYS A 795 3.79 -6.20 -1.51
N ILE A 796 5.06 -6.53 -1.67
CA ILE A 796 5.61 -7.57 -2.54
C ILE A 796 6.66 -8.29 -1.69
N ALA A 797 6.50 -9.59 -1.48
CA ALA A 797 7.43 -10.42 -0.73
C ALA A 797 7.98 -11.53 -1.61
N VAL A 798 9.25 -11.85 -1.37
CA VAL A 798 9.90 -13.08 -1.82
C VAL A 798 10.46 -13.70 -0.55
N THR A 799 10.15 -14.94 -0.25
CA THR A 799 10.64 -15.67 0.94
C THR A 799 11.36 -16.93 0.48
N GLU A 800 12.09 -17.59 1.40
CA GLU A 800 12.71 -18.88 1.08
C GLU A 800 11.65 -19.92 0.66
N GLN A 801 10.52 -19.97 1.37
CA GLN A 801 9.37 -20.83 1.02
C GLN A 801 8.83 -20.53 -0.39
N SER A 802 8.72 -19.25 -0.78
CA SER A 802 8.24 -18.88 -2.12
C SER A 802 9.23 -19.31 -3.21
N ILE A 803 10.54 -19.23 -2.93
CA ILE A 803 11.59 -19.70 -3.85
C ILE A 803 11.60 -21.23 -3.95
N GLU A 804 11.46 -21.94 -2.83
CA GLU A 804 11.37 -23.39 -2.79
C GLU A 804 10.16 -23.89 -3.58
N MET A 805 8.98 -23.27 -3.38
CA MET A 805 7.78 -23.57 -4.17
C MET A 805 8.03 -23.32 -5.66
N PHE A 806 8.62 -22.18 -6.00
CA PHE A 806 8.95 -21.83 -7.39
C PHE A 806 9.89 -22.85 -8.05
N LYS A 807 10.90 -23.35 -7.32
CA LYS A 807 11.80 -24.42 -7.78
C LYS A 807 11.06 -25.75 -7.89
N ARG A 808 10.26 -26.12 -6.90
CA ARG A 808 9.49 -27.38 -6.87
C ARG A 808 8.52 -27.49 -8.06
N LEU A 809 7.94 -26.37 -8.47
CA LEU A 809 7.07 -26.29 -9.65
C LEU A 809 7.86 -26.23 -10.98
N GLY A 810 9.19 -26.37 -10.97
CA GLY A 810 10.04 -26.26 -12.16
C GLY A 810 10.05 -24.85 -12.77
N GLY A 811 9.78 -23.83 -11.96
CA GLY A 811 9.73 -22.44 -12.41
C GLY A 811 11.10 -21.83 -12.65
N PHE A 812 12.10 -22.30 -11.91
CA PHE A 812 13.47 -21.83 -12.04
C PHE A 812 14.05 -22.17 -13.41
N GLU A 813 13.92 -23.42 -13.84
CA GLU A 813 14.36 -23.93 -15.14
C GLU A 813 13.59 -23.22 -16.27
N ARG A 814 12.26 -23.13 -16.14
CA ARG A 814 11.42 -22.41 -17.11
C ARG A 814 11.80 -20.93 -17.27
N ALA A 815 12.14 -20.24 -16.17
CA ALA A 815 12.60 -18.85 -16.21
C ALA A 815 13.88 -18.68 -17.04
N LEU A 816 14.80 -19.63 -16.85
CA LEU A 816 16.08 -19.64 -17.56
C LEU A 816 15.90 -20.00 -19.03
N ASP A 817 15.04 -20.96 -19.36
CA ASP A 817 14.70 -21.32 -20.74
C ASP A 817 14.10 -20.12 -21.49
N VAL A 818 13.21 -19.36 -20.83
CA VAL A 818 12.64 -18.13 -21.39
C VAL A 818 13.73 -17.09 -21.64
N HIS A 819 14.66 -16.89 -20.69
CA HIS A 819 15.80 -15.98 -20.87
C HIS A 819 16.69 -16.42 -22.05
N ASP A 820 17.14 -17.68 -22.04
CA ASP A 820 18.11 -18.23 -22.97
C ASP A 820 17.52 -18.30 -24.39
N SER A 821 16.23 -18.59 -24.54
CA SER A 821 15.50 -18.52 -25.81
C SER A 821 15.48 -17.11 -26.41
N HIS A 822 15.24 -16.08 -25.58
CA HIS A 822 15.27 -14.69 -26.04
C HIS A 822 16.68 -14.21 -26.37
N LEU A 823 17.69 -14.64 -25.60
CA LEU A 823 19.09 -14.38 -25.90
C LEU A 823 19.49 -15.00 -27.25
N ALA A 824 19.17 -16.28 -27.46
CA ALA A 824 19.45 -16.99 -28.71
C ALA A 824 18.78 -16.32 -29.91
N ARG A 825 17.52 -15.88 -29.76
CA ARG A 825 16.80 -15.12 -30.78
C ARG A 825 17.48 -13.78 -31.08
N ALA A 826 17.87 -13.03 -30.05
CA ALA A 826 18.57 -11.76 -30.23
C ALA A 826 19.90 -11.96 -30.97
N LEU A 827 20.68 -12.98 -30.61
CA LEU A 827 21.94 -13.32 -31.29
C LEU A 827 21.70 -13.72 -32.75
N ARG A 828 20.72 -14.57 -33.03
CA ARG A 828 20.37 -15.03 -34.39
C ARG A 828 20.01 -13.88 -35.32
N HIS A 829 19.22 -12.93 -34.84
CA HIS A 829 18.77 -11.77 -35.64
C HIS A 829 19.69 -10.56 -35.52
N ARG A 830 20.86 -10.68 -34.86
CA ARG A 830 21.76 -9.56 -34.54
C ARG A 830 21.02 -8.38 -33.87
N GLY A 831 19.99 -8.70 -33.10
CA GLY A 831 19.13 -7.75 -32.40
C GLY A 831 19.75 -7.27 -31.09
N PRO A 832 19.26 -6.14 -30.54
CA PRO A 832 19.75 -5.62 -29.28
C PRO A 832 19.33 -6.51 -28.09
N VAL A 833 20.31 -6.94 -27.30
CA VAL A 833 20.08 -7.71 -26.05
C VAL A 833 19.44 -6.84 -24.95
N ARG A 834 19.65 -5.52 -25.00
CA ARG A 834 19.14 -4.55 -24.01
C ARG A 834 17.90 -3.84 -24.52
N LYS A 835 16.86 -4.64 -24.74
CA LYS A 835 15.52 -4.21 -25.16
C LYS A 835 14.52 -4.78 -24.16
N PHE A 836 13.50 -3.99 -23.80
CA PHE A 836 12.41 -4.50 -22.98
C PHE A 836 11.56 -5.44 -23.84
N ILE A 837 11.36 -6.67 -23.38
CA ILE A 837 10.65 -7.70 -24.14
C ILE A 837 9.19 -7.77 -23.68
N SER A 838 8.96 -8.08 -22.40
CA SER A 838 7.62 -8.24 -21.86
C SER A 838 7.60 -8.21 -20.34
N THR A 839 6.40 -8.15 -19.78
CA THR A 839 6.12 -8.29 -18.35
C THR A 839 6.08 -9.75 -17.88
N CYS A 840 6.38 -10.72 -18.76
CA CYS A 840 6.36 -12.15 -18.45
C CYS A 840 7.08 -12.53 -17.15
N PRO A 841 8.25 -11.96 -16.79
CA PRO A 841 8.87 -12.26 -15.50
C PRO A 841 7.98 -11.99 -14.29
N ALA A 842 7.20 -10.90 -14.33
CA ALA A 842 6.32 -10.53 -13.24
C ALA A 842 5.07 -11.43 -13.16
N GLU A 843 4.55 -11.83 -14.32
CA GLU A 843 3.38 -12.71 -14.41
C GLU A 843 3.74 -14.12 -13.95
N MET A 844 4.80 -14.70 -14.50
CA MET A 844 5.21 -16.07 -14.19
C MET A 844 5.62 -16.25 -12.73
N LEU A 845 6.36 -15.30 -12.15
CA LEU A 845 6.74 -15.38 -10.74
C LEU A 845 5.55 -15.30 -9.78
N ASN A 846 4.46 -14.62 -10.15
CA ASN A 846 3.24 -14.63 -9.35
C ASN A 846 2.47 -15.95 -9.53
N THR A 847 2.33 -16.43 -10.76
CA THR A 847 1.58 -17.67 -11.07
C THR A 847 2.26 -18.93 -10.54
N MET A 848 3.60 -18.93 -10.45
CA MET A 848 4.38 -20.08 -10.01
C MET A 848 4.86 -19.98 -8.55
N GLY A 849 4.29 -19.07 -7.76
CA GLY A 849 4.59 -18.96 -6.33
C GLY A 849 5.96 -18.36 -5.98
N GLY A 850 6.73 -17.84 -6.93
CA GLY A 850 8.04 -17.23 -6.68
C GLY A 850 7.97 -15.87 -5.97
N VAL A 851 6.85 -15.16 -6.10
CA VAL A 851 6.58 -13.86 -5.48
C VAL A 851 5.15 -13.82 -4.95
N VAL A 852 4.97 -13.23 -3.77
CA VAL A 852 3.66 -13.03 -3.11
C VAL A 852 3.33 -11.54 -3.10
N VAL A 853 2.08 -11.18 -3.40
CA VAL A 853 1.61 -9.78 -3.42
C VAL A 853 0.48 -9.60 -2.42
N SER A 854 0.58 -8.59 -1.55
CA SER A 854 -0.49 -8.27 -0.59
C SER A 854 -1.80 -7.93 -1.33
N PRO A 855 -2.98 -8.40 -0.86
CA PRO A 855 -4.29 -8.07 -1.42
C PRO A 855 -4.53 -6.56 -1.53
N SER A 856 -4.07 -5.80 -0.53
CA SER A 856 -4.14 -4.33 -0.52
C SER A 856 -3.37 -3.66 -1.67
N TYR A 857 -2.40 -4.36 -2.25
CA TYR A 857 -1.55 -3.88 -3.34
C TYR A 857 -1.94 -4.43 -4.72
N ILE A 858 -2.77 -5.47 -4.82
CA ILE A 858 -3.14 -6.12 -6.09
C ILE A 858 -3.66 -5.10 -7.11
N ALA A 859 -4.58 -4.20 -6.71
CA ALA A 859 -5.10 -3.17 -7.60
C ALA A 859 -4.00 -2.26 -8.17
N LYS A 860 -3.01 -1.91 -7.33
CA LYS A 860 -1.88 -1.06 -7.75
C LYS A 860 -0.89 -1.84 -8.60
N TYR A 861 -0.64 -3.11 -8.29
CA TYR A 861 0.17 -4.01 -9.10
C TYR A 861 -0.41 -4.13 -10.51
N ARG A 862 -1.72 -4.41 -10.64
CA ARG A 862 -2.42 -4.46 -11.93
C ARG A 862 -2.29 -3.14 -12.70
N GLU A 863 -2.46 -1.99 -12.04
CA GLU A 863 -2.25 -0.67 -12.67
C GLU A 863 -0.82 -0.51 -13.21
N LEU A 864 0.19 -0.91 -12.44
CA LEU A 864 1.60 -0.82 -12.85
C LEU A 864 1.92 -1.74 -14.04
N LEU A 865 1.40 -2.97 -14.01
CA LEU A 865 1.57 -3.95 -15.08
C LEU A 865 0.97 -3.43 -16.39
N LYS A 866 -0.30 -3.00 -16.37
CA LYS A 866 -1.00 -2.41 -17.52
C LYS A 866 -0.27 -1.18 -18.07
N ARG A 867 0.20 -0.29 -17.18
CA ARG A 867 0.99 0.88 -17.58
C ARG A 867 2.27 0.47 -18.31
N THR A 868 3.02 -0.49 -17.77
CA THR A 868 4.30 -0.91 -18.35
C THR A 868 4.09 -1.60 -19.70
N GLN A 869 3.07 -2.45 -19.83
CA GLN A 869 2.68 -3.04 -21.12
C GLN A 869 2.28 -1.98 -22.14
N LEU A 870 1.42 -1.02 -21.77
CA LEU A 870 1.04 0.09 -22.66
C LEU A 870 2.26 0.93 -23.09
N PHE A 871 3.19 1.20 -22.17
CA PHE A 871 4.41 1.93 -22.50
C PHE A 871 5.34 1.14 -23.41
N ALA A 872 5.37 -0.19 -23.28
CA ALA A 872 6.10 -1.06 -24.19
C ALA A 872 5.48 -1.06 -25.59
N GLU A 873 4.16 -1.18 -25.70
CA GLU A 873 3.41 -1.13 -26.96
C GLU A 873 3.62 0.20 -27.69
N LEU A 874 3.63 1.32 -26.96
CA LEU A 874 3.93 2.64 -27.49
C LEU A 874 5.42 2.86 -27.83
N GLY A 875 6.31 1.90 -27.54
CA GLY A 875 7.76 2.01 -27.77
C GLY A 875 8.49 2.92 -26.77
N ALA A 876 7.84 3.40 -25.71
CA ALA A 876 8.42 4.36 -24.77
C ALA A 876 9.59 3.77 -23.93
N LEU A 877 9.73 2.45 -23.90
CA LEU A 877 10.78 1.74 -23.17
C LEU A 877 12.04 1.44 -24.01
N ASP A 878 11.99 1.64 -25.34
CA ASP A 878 13.09 1.27 -26.24
C ASP A 878 14.31 2.21 -26.15
N TYR A 879 14.12 3.42 -25.62
CA TYR A 879 15.14 4.47 -25.64
C TYR A 879 16.10 4.45 -24.43
N GLN A 880 15.97 3.47 -23.52
CA GLN A 880 16.72 3.47 -22.25
C GLN A 880 18.25 3.39 -22.42
N SER A 881 18.73 2.86 -23.55
CA SER A 881 20.16 2.76 -23.84
C SER A 881 20.72 4.01 -24.54
N MET A 882 19.88 4.83 -25.16
CA MET A 882 20.28 6.01 -25.96
C MET A 882 20.81 7.17 -25.09
N SER A 883 21.62 8.04 -25.70
CA SER A 883 22.03 9.31 -25.08
C SER A 883 20.88 10.32 -25.06
N VAL A 884 21.01 11.36 -24.25
CA VAL A 884 19.97 12.42 -24.16
C VAL A 884 19.87 13.14 -25.49
N GLU A 885 21.02 13.36 -26.13
CA GLU A 885 21.19 14.03 -27.41
C GLU A 885 20.55 13.21 -28.55
N GLU A 886 20.71 11.89 -28.54
CA GLU A 886 20.04 10.98 -29.49
C GLU A 886 18.52 11.00 -29.34
N ILE A 887 18.03 11.03 -28.09
CA ILE A 887 16.58 11.06 -27.82
C ILE A 887 15.99 12.40 -28.23
N GLN A 888 16.68 13.51 -27.96
CA GLN A 888 16.23 14.84 -28.37
C GLN A 888 16.20 15.04 -29.89
N LYS A 889 16.98 14.26 -30.64
CA LYS A 889 16.96 14.25 -32.12
C LYS A 889 15.83 13.41 -32.70
N GLN A 890 15.08 12.66 -31.88
CA GLN A 890 13.97 11.86 -32.41
C GLN A 890 12.86 12.79 -32.95
N PRO A 891 12.23 12.47 -34.09
CA PRO A 891 11.21 13.33 -34.70
C PRO A 891 10.02 13.65 -33.79
N TRP A 892 9.69 12.73 -32.88
CA TRP A 892 8.60 12.87 -31.92
C TRP A 892 9.00 13.60 -30.64
N ALA A 893 10.29 13.85 -30.38
CA ALA A 893 10.77 14.30 -29.08
C ALA A 893 10.34 15.75 -28.78
N ILE A 894 9.58 15.93 -27.69
CA ILE A 894 9.13 17.25 -27.26
C ILE A 894 9.91 17.68 -26.01
N THR A 895 10.56 18.83 -26.10
CA THR A 895 11.28 19.42 -24.97
C THR A 895 10.32 19.83 -23.86
N MET A 896 10.76 19.83 -22.60
CA MET A 896 9.93 20.34 -21.49
C MET A 896 9.52 21.80 -21.68
N LYS A 897 10.32 22.62 -22.38
CA LYS A 897 9.94 24.00 -22.71
C LYS A 897 8.71 24.01 -23.62
N GLN A 898 8.76 23.28 -24.73
CA GLN A 898 7.64 23.19 -25.66
C GLN A 898 6.41 22.56 -24.99
N HIS A 899 6.60 21.45 -24.25
CA HIS A 899 5.50 20.83 -23.52
C HIS A 899 4.81 21.76 -22.52
N ARG A 900 5.56 22.61 -21.80
CA ARG A 900 4.98 23.62 -20.93
C ARG A 900 4.13 24.63 -21.72
N MET A 901 4.57 25.05 -22.90
CA MET A 901 3.81 25.94 -23.78
C MET A 901 2.53 25.28 -24.28
N ASP A 902 2.61 24.04 -24.77
CA ASP A 902 1.44 23.30 -25.27
C ASP A 902 0.41 23.05 -24.16
N LYS A 903 0.91 22.71 -22.96
CA LYS A 903 0.08 22.53 -21.76
C LYS A 903 -0.65 23.82 -21.36
N VAL A 904 -0.06 25.00 -21.57
CA VAL A 904 -0.76 26.28 -21.34
C VAL A 904 -1.96 26.40 -22.27
N GLY A 905 -1.85 25.93 -23.53
CA GLY A 905 -2.98 25.86 -24.46
C GLY A 905 -4.15 25.05 -23.90
N VAL A 906 -3.88 23.83 -23.40
CA VAL A 906 -4.90 22.99 -22.73
C VAL A 906 -5.48 23.68 -21.49
N LEU A 907 -4.62 24.29 -20.65
CA LEU A 907 -5.06 24.98 -19.44
C LEU A 907 -5.91 26.22 -19.73
N ARG A 908 -5.72 26.88 -20.88
CA ARG A 908 -6.57 28.00 -21.32
C ARG A 908 -7.99 27.54 -21.60
N VAL A 909 -8.15 26.45 -22.35
CA VAL A 909 -9.46 25.80 -22.59
C VAL A 909 -10.12 25.39 -21.27
N VAL A 910 -9.36 24.76 -20.36
CA VAL A 910 -9.86 24.41 -19.02
C VAL A 910 -10.27 25.66 -18.24
N ARG A 911 -9.52 26.76 -18.32
CA ARG A 911 -9.84 28.03 -17.65
C ARG A 911 -11.13 28.63 -18.21
N GLU A 912 -11.33 28.59 -19.52
CA GLU A 912 -12.57 29.05 -20.18
C GLU A 912 -13.78 28.23 -19.73
N LEU A 913 -13.68 26.89 -19.74
CA LEU A 913 -14.72 26.01 -19.23
C LEU A 913 -15.03 26.28 -17.75
N ARG A 914 -14.01 26.46 -16.91
CA ARG A 914 -14.18 26.80 -15.49
C ARG A 914 -14.80 28.19 -15.29
N ASN A 915 -14.47 29.16 -16.14
CA ASN A 915 -15.09 30.49 -16.12
C ASN A 915 -16.57 30.40 -16.48
N LYS A 916 -16.90 29.66 -17.54
CA LYS A 916 -18.29 29.39 -17.96
C LYS A 916 -19.06 28.69 -16.84
N GLN A 917 -18.48 27.64 -16.25
CA GLN A 917 -19.07 26.92 -15.13
C GLN A 917 -19.24 27.80 -13.89
N ARG A 918 -18.27 28.69 -13.57
CA ARG A 918 -18.43 29.67 -12.47
C ARG A 918 -19.60 30.62 -12.71
N LYS A 919 -19.77 31.13 -13.93
CA LYS A 919 -20.92 31.98 -14.28
C LYS A 919 -22.23 31.22 -14.10
N GLN A 920 -22.29 29.97 -14.58
CA GLN A 920 -23.46 29.09 -14.40
C GLN A 920 -23.76 28.82 -12.92
N VAL A 921 -22.75 28.47 -12.11
CA VAL A 921 -22.91 28.21 -10.68
C VAL A 921 -23.42 29.46 -9.95
N LYS A 922 -22.85 30.65 -10.22
CA LYS A 922 -23.31 31.90 -9.63
C LYS A 922 -24.77 32.20 -10.01
N ALA A 923 -25.11 32.05 -11.29
CA ALA A 923 -26.49 32.23 -11.74
C ALA A 923 -27.46 31.27 -11.04
N ALA A 924 -27.09 29.98 -10.92
CA ALA A 924 -27.91 28.98 -10.23
C ALA A 924 -28.01 29.21 -8.70
N LEU A 925 -26.96 29.76 -8.06
CA LEU A 925 -27.02 30.15 -6.65
C LEU A 925 -27.92 31.37 -6.41
N HIS A 926 -28.05 32.27 -7.39
CA HIS A 926 -28.92 33.45 -7.29
C HIS A 926 -30.37 33.15 -7.67
N ALA A 927 -30.61 32.36 -8.73
CA ALA A 927 -31.93 32.10 -9.29
C ALA A 927 -32.56 30.77 -8.84
N GLY A 928 -31.82 29.92 -8.13
CA GLY A 928 -32.20 28.54 -7.89
C GLY A 928 -31.94 27.62 -9.08
N THR A 929 -32.17 26.31 -8.91
CA THR A 929 -32.04 25.35 -10.02
C THR A 929 -33.31 25.44 -10.87
N PRO A 930 -33.24 25.63 -12.20
CA PRO A 930 -34.43 25.77 -13.03
C PRO A 930 -35.37 24.56 -12.92
N HIS A 931 -36.68 24.82 -12.80
CA HIS A 931 -37.71 23.76 -12.72
C HIS A 931 -37.63 22.75 -13.88
N GLN A 932 -37.25 23.23 -15.07
CA GLN A 932 -37.13 22.42 -16.28
C GLN A 932 -36.02 21.34 -16.19
N GLU A 933 -34.93 21.59 -15.45
CA GLU A 933 -33.88 20.58 -15.23
C GLU A 933 -34.35 19.45 -14.33
N SER A 934 -35.19 19.77 -13.32
CA SER A 934 -35.81 18.79 -12.43
C SER A 934 -36.76 17.85 -13.18
N LEU A 935 -37.52 18.38 -14.15
CA LEU A 935 -38.40 17.58 -15.01
C LEU A 935 -37.59 16.64 -15.92
N LEU A 936 -36.49 17.14 -16.52
CA LEU A 936 -35.63 16.35 -17.38
C LEU A 936 -34.98 15.18 -16.63
N GLN A 937 -34.56 15.40 -15.37
CA GLN A 937 -33.98 14.36 -14.51
C GLN A 937 -34.96 13.20 -14.26
N VAL A 938 -36.23 13.53 -13.96
CA VAL A 938 -37.28 12.53 -13.78
C VAL A 938 -37.56 11.79 -15.09
N GLN A 939 -37.68 12.51 -16.21
CA GLN A 939 -37.90 11.90 -17.53
C GLN A 939 -36.76 10.96 -17.93
N GLN A 940 -35.50 11.34 -17.68
CA GLN A 940 -34.35 10.47 -17.98
C GLN A 940 -34.39 9.17 -17.18
N LEU A 941 -34.78 9.21 -15.90
CA LEU A 941 -34.93 8.01 -15.08
C LEU A 941 -36.02 7.08 -15.64
N PHE A 942 -37.19 7.63 -15.99
CA PHE A 942 -38.28 6.85 -16.55
C PHE A 942 -37.97 6.31 -17.95
N ASN A 943 -37.24 7.05 -18.79
CA ASN A 943 -36.79 6.55 -20.09
C ASN A 943 -35.87 5.32 -19.95
N LEU A 944 -34.95 5.33 -18.96
CA LEU A 944 -34.13 4.17 -18.65
C LEU A 944 -34.99 3.01 -18.11
N ALA A 945 -35.96 3.30 -17.23
CA ALA A 945 -36.86 2.28 -16.71
C ALA A 945 -37.69 1.62 -17.81
N HIS A 946 -38.23 2.38 -18.76
CA HIS A 946 -38.92 1.86 -19.94
C HIS A 946 -38.04 0.90 -20.73
N GLN A 947 -36.84 1.36 -21.09
CA GLN A 947 -35.88 0.55 -21.84
C GLN A 947 -35.54 -0.74 -21.10
N TYR A 948 -35.28 -0.67 -19.80
CA TYR A 948 -34.83 -1.83 -19.01
C TYR A 948 -35.95 -2.79 -18.63
N VAL A 949 -37.20 -2.32 -18.54
CA VAL A 949 -38.37 -3.19 -18.39
C VAL A 949 -38.58 -4.02 -19.65
N GLU A 950 -38.59 -3.37 -20.81
CA GLU A 950 -38.81 -4.03 -22.10
C GLU A 950 -37.64 -4.96 -22.46
N GLU A 951 -36.41 -4.44 -22.51
CA GLU A 951 -35.23 -5.23 -22.84
C GLU A 951 -34.93 -6.29 -21.79
N GLY A 952 -35.17 -5.99 -20.50
CA GLY A 952 -34.90 -6.91 -19.40
C GLY A 952 -35.81 -8.12 -19.39
N PHE A 953 -37.13 -7.92 -19.56
CA PHE A 953 -38.09 -9.02 -19.62
C PHE A 953 -37.92 -9.87 -20.88
N ASP A 954 -37.72 -9.24 -22.04
CA ASP A 954 -37.44 -9.95 -23.30
C ASP A 954 -36.16 -10.78 -23.20
N THR A 955 -35.07 -10.20 -22.69
CA THR A 955 -33.78 -10.89 -22.55
C THR A 955 -33.86 -12.06 -21.57
N LEU A 956 -34.57 -11.88 -20.44
CA LEU A 956 -34.79 -12.95 -19.47
C LEU A 956 -35.58 -14.10 -20.11
N SER A 957 -36.71 -13.77 -20.75
CA SER A 957 -37.61 -14.75 -21.38
C SER A 957 -36.90 -15.53 -22.48
N THR A 958 -36.15 -14.86 -23.36
CA THR A 958 -35.31 -15.53 -24.37
C THR A 958 -34.27 -16.46 -23.75
N SER A 959 -33.66 -16.09 -22.61
CA SER A 959 -32.69 -16.95 -21.92
C SER A 959 -33.31 -18.20 -21.30
N ILE A 960 -34.59 -18.15 -20.92
CA ILE A 960 -35.29 -19.28 -20.30
C ILE A 960 -35.64 -20.34 -21.36
N PHE A 961 -36.07 -19.92 -22.55
CA PHE A 961 -36.53 -20.82 -23.60
C PHE A 961 -35.40 -21.35 -24.52
N ASN A 962 -34.16 -20.88 -24.38
CA ASN A 962 -32.93 -21.37 -25.06
C ASN A 962 -33.00 -21.38 -26.61
N VAL A 963 -33.74 -20.46 -27.22
CA VAL A 963 -34.10 -20.55 -28.66
C VAL A 963 -33.10 -19.85 -29.60
N GLN A 964 -32.19 -19.03 -29.07
CA GLN A 964 -31.26 -18.26 -29.90
C GLN A 964 -29.81 -18.62 -29.60
N PHE A 965 -29.02 -18.87 -30.64
CA PHE A 965 -27.56 -18.89 -30.49
C PHE A 965 -27.12 -17.49 -30.06
N ASN A 966 -26.58 -17.40 -28.84
CA ASN A 966 -26.12 -16.12 -28.32
C ASN A 966 -24.92 -15.63 -29.14
N THR A 967 -25.15 -14.70 -30.06
CA THR A 967 -24.10 -14.02 -30.82
C THR A 967 -23.58 -12.76 -30.14
N HIS A 968 -24.18 -12.39 -29.00
CA HIS A 968 -23.60 -11.37 -28.15
C HIS A 968 -22.46 -11.97 -27.34
N GLU A 969 -21.40 -11.17 -27.21
CA GLU A 969 -20.25 -11.50 -26.38
C GLU A 969 -20.61 -11.57 -24.89
N ILE A 970 -21.82 -11.19 -24.45
CA ILE A 970 -22.33 -11.34 -23.08
C ILE A 970 -23.65 -12.12 -23.11
N SER A 971 -23.80 -13.09 -22.21
CA SER A 971 -24.97 -13.96 -22.16
C SER A 971 -26.27 -13.21 -21.83
N HIS A 972 -27.40 -13.68 -22.38
CA HIS A 972 -28.72 -13.16 -22.04
C HIS A 972 -29.00 -13.22 -20.54
N THR A 973 -28.58 -14.30 -19.85
CA THR A 973 -28.73 -14.42 -18.39
C THR A 973 -27.99 -13.31 -17.64
N GLN A 974 -26.75 -13.00 -18.02
CA GLN A 974 -25.98 -11.91 -17.39
C GLN A 974 -26.60 -10.54 -17.68
N ARG A 975 -27.12 -10.32 -18.90
CA ARG A 975 -27.81 -9.08 -19.27
C ARG A 975 -29.10 -8.90 -18.48
N ALA A 976 -29.94 -9.93 -18.41
CA ALA A 976 -31.17 -9.95 -17.63
C ALA A 976 -30.90 -9.67 -16.15
N ALA A 977 -29.87 -10.29 -15.57
CA ALA A 977 -29.46 -10.04 -14.18
C ALA A 977 -29.08 -8.56 -13.94
N ALA A 978 -28.35 -7.93 -14.86
CA ALA A 978 -27.97 -6.52 -14.76
C ALA A 978 -29.18 -5.58 -14.84
N TYR A 979 -30.13 -5.84 -15.74
CA TYR A 979 -31.38 -5.07 -15.82
C TYR A 979 -32.25 -5.26 -14.57
N LYS A 980 -32.43 -6.51 -14.09
CA LYS A 980 -33.18 -6.81 -12.86
C LYS A 980 -32.55 -6.11 -11.66
N ALA A 981 -31.22 -6.16 -11.52
CA ALA A 981 -30.51 -5.47 -10.45
C ALA A 981 -30.77 -3.96 -10.49
N TRP A 982 -30.73 -3.34 -11.68
CA TRP A 982 -31.05 -1.93 -11.83
C TRP A 982 -32.50 -1.62 -11.44
N LEU A 983 -33.47 -2.41 -11.91
CA LEU A 983 -34.88 -2.16 -11.61
C LEU A 983 -35.19 -2.31 -10.12
N LEU A 984 -34.64 -3.32 -9.45
CA LEU A 984 -34.77 -3.50 -8.00
C LEU A 984 -34.20 -2.31 -7.21
N LEU A 985 -33.05 -1.77 -7.64
CA LEU A 985 -32.44 -0.60 -6.99
C LEU A 985 -33.28 0.68 -7.11
N ASN A 986 -34.10 0.78 -8.15
CA ASN A 986 -34.92 1.95 -8.44
C ASN A 986 -36.42 1.71 -8.16
N GLN A 987 -36.82 0.52 -7.71
CA GLN A 987 -38.22 0.11 -7.56
C GLN A 987 -39.03 1.06 -6.68
N ASP A 988 -38.50 1.42 -5.50
CA ASP A 988 -39.17 2.34 -4.57
C ASP A 988 -39.35 3.73 -5.21
N ALA A 989 -38.37 4.19 -5.99
CA ALA A 989 -38.45 5.47 -6.69
C ALA A 989 -39.43 5.43 -7.87
N LEU A 990 -39.60 4.29 -8.54
CA LEU A 990 -40.56 4.13 -9.64
C LEU A 990 -42.01 3.98 -9.13
N SER A 991 -42.20 3.54 -7.89
CA SER A 991 -43.51 3.24 -7.29
C SER A 991 -43.94 4.20 -6.16
N SER A 992 -43.10 5.16 -5.77
CA SER A 992 -43.44 6.18 -4.77
C SER A 992 -43.01 7.58 -5.21
N PHE A 993 -43.94 8.53 -5.24
CA PHE A 993 -43.62 9.91 -5.59
C PHE A 993 -42.62 10.56 -4.61
N ASN A 994 -42.66 10.16 -3.34
CA ASN A 994 -41.74 10.67 -2.32
C ASN A 994 -40.30 10.18 -2.52
N GLU A 995 -40.14 8.88 -2.77
CA GLU A 995 -38.83 8.30 -3.02
C GLU A 995 -38.28 8.71 -4.39
N LEU A 996 -39.15 8.87 -5.40
CA LEU A 996 -38.79 9.47 -6.69
C LEU A 996 -38.14 10.84 -6.48
N GLN A 997 -38.79 11.73 -5.72
CA GLN A 997 -38.26 13.05 -5.44
C GLN A 997 -36.94 12.97 -4.67
N ARG A 998 -36.77 12.00 -3.76
CA ARG A 998 -35.51 11.80 -3.01
C ARG A 998 -34.37 11.30 -3.89
N MET A 999 -34.68 10.43 -4.85
CA MET A 999 -33.69 9.75 -5.69
C MET A 999 -33.36 10.52 -6.97
N ALA A 1000 -34.34 11.19 -7.58
CA ALA A 1000 -34.24 11.92 -8.83
C ALA A 1000 -33.99 13.43 -8.66
N LEU A 1001 -34.19 13.99 -7.45
CA LEU A 1001 -33.99 15.41 -7.17
C LEU A 1001 -33.12 15.64 -5.93
N THR A 1002 -32.31 16.69 -5.97
CA THR A 1002 -31.52 17.12 -4.81
C THR A 1002 -32.40 17.77 -3.73
N PRO A 1003 -31.93 17.86 -2.46
CA PRO A 1003 -32.68 18.51 -1.39
C PRO A 1003 -33.06 19.97 -1.71
N SER A 1004 -32.18 20.72 -2.39
CA SER A 1004 -32.46 22.11 -2.80
C SER A 1004 -33.58 22.20 -3.83
N GLN A 1005 -33.56 21.34 -4.87
CA GLN A 1005 -34.65 21.27 -5.86
C GLN A 1005 -35.98 20.87 -5.22
N ARG A 1006 -35.97 19.89 -4.31
CA ARG A 1006 -37.19 19.48 -3.58
C ARG A 1006 -37.80 20.64 -2.78
N ASN A 1007 -36.97 21.38 -2.05
CA ASN A 1007 -37.41 22.53 -1.27
C ASN A 1007 -37.97 23.63 -2.19
N GLN A 1008 -37.29 23.96 -3.30
CA GLN A 1008 -37.76 24.96 -4.26
C GLN A 1008 -39.10 24.59 -4.89
N ILE A 1009 -39.24 23.34 -5.35
CA ILE A 1009 -40.49 22.86 -5.96
C ILE A 1009 -41.61 22.79 -4.93
N SER A 1010 -41.32 22.48 -3.66
CA SER A 1010 -42.34 22.47 -2.61
C SER A 1010 -42.88 23.85 -2.25
N LEU A 1011 -42.14 24.92 -2.56
CA LEU A 1011 -42.54 26.31 -2.31
C LEU A 1011 -43.37 26.91 -3.47
N ASP A 1012 -43.41 26.27 -4.64
CA ASP A 1012 -44.20 26.70 -5.80
C ASP A 1012 -45.24 25.63 -6.20
N ALA A 1013 -46.51 25.93 -5.88
CA ALA A 1013 -47.64 25.05 -6.15
C ALA A 1013 -47.82 24.71 -7.65
N SER A 1014 -47.49 25.65 -8.54
CA SER A 1014 -47.58 25.46 -9.99
C SER A 1014 -46.52 24.47 -10.48
N SER A 1015 -45.27 24.66 -10.04
CA SER A 1015 -44.16 23.77 -10.36
C SER A 1015 -44.36 22.36 -9.82
N LEU A 1016 -44.85 22.21 -8.58
CA LEU A 1016 -45.14 20.90 -7.99
C LEU A 1016 -46.27 20.17 -8.73
N SER A 1017 -47.34 20.90 -9.10
CA SER A 1017 -48.45 20.34 -9.89
C SER A 1017 -48.00 19.91 -11.28
N HIS A 1018 -47.11 20.68 -11.92
CA HIS A 1018 -46.55 20.34 -13.22
C HIS A 1018 -45.65 19.10 -13.15
N LEU A 1019 -44.80 18.98 -12.12
CA LEU A 1019 -43.98 17.79 -11.88
C LEU A 1019 -44.85 16.55 -11.64
N ALA A 1020 -45.92 16.68 -10.85
CA ALA A 1020 -46.85 15.58 -10.58
C ALA A 1020 -47.52 15.09 -11.87
N ARG A 1021 -47.98 16.00 -12.73
CA ARG A 1021 -48.60 15.66 -14.03
C ARG A 1021 -47.63 14.93 -14.98
N VAL A 1022 -46.38 15.39 -15.06
CA VAL A 1022 -45.35 14.74 -15.89
C VAL A 1022 -45.01 13.36 -15.34
N THR A 1023 -44.92 13.22 -14.01
CA THR A 1023 -44.64 11.95 -13.34
C THR A 1023 -45.79 10.96 -13.51
N GLU A 1024 -47.05 11.41 -13.34
CA GLU A 1024 -48.26 10.60 -13.55
C GLU A 1024 -48.29 10.01 -14.95
N LYS A 1025 -48.01 10.84 -15.98
CA LYS A 1025 -47.91 10.35 -17.35
C LYS A 1025 -46.81 9.31 -17.51
N ALA A 1026 -45.60 9.58 -17.02
CA ALA A 1026 -44.47 8.67 -17.14
C ALA A 1026 -44.70 7.33 -16.40
N MET A 1027 -45.34 7.36 -15.23
CA MET A 1027 -45.74 6.16 -14.49
C MET A 1027 -46.81 5.35 -15.25
N SER A 1028 -47.82 6.02 -15.81
CA SER A 1028 -48.86 5.37 -16.63
C SER A 1028 -48.24 4.70 -17.85
N ASP A 1029 -47.35 5.39 -18.55
CA ASP A 1029 -46.65 4.86 -19.71
C ASP A 1029 -45.82 3.62 -19.30
N LEU A 1030 -45.06 3.69 -18.20
CA LEU A 1030 -44.22 2.58 -17.72
C LEU A 1030 -45.03 1.36 -17.29
N SER A 1031 -46.16 1.56 -16.60
CA SER A 1031 -47.08 0.48 -16.24
C SER A 1031 -47.65 -0.21 -17.48
N THR A 1032 -47.93 0.55 -18.53
CA THR A 1032 -48.40 0.01 -19.81
C THR A 1032 -47.31 -0.80 -20.49
N THR A 1033 -46.06 -0.31 -20.52
CA THR A 1033 -44.91 -1.05 -21.06
C THR A 1033 -44.67 -2.37 -20.32
N ALA A 1034 -44.72 -2.38 -18.99
CA ALA A 1034 -44.55 -3.61 -18.20
C ALA A 1034 -45.65 -4.64 -18.50
N THR A 1035 -46.90 -4.20 -18.59
CA THR A 1035 -48.04 -5.08 -18.92
C THR A 1035 -47.94 -5.62 -20.34
N ALA A 1036 -47.55 -4.78 -21.30
CA ALA A 1036 -47.36 -5.19 -22.70
C ALA A 1036 -46.22 -6.21 -22.86
N ALA A 1037 -45.11 -6.04 -22.12
CA ALA A 1037 -44.00 -6.98 -22.12
C ALA A 1037 -44.42 -8.37 -21.61
N ILE A 1038 -45.23 -8.44 -20.55
CA ILE A 1038 -45.82 -9.71 -20.06
C ILE A 1038 -46.75 -10.33 -21.10
N GLN A 1039 -47.68 -9.53 -21.66
CA GLN A 1039 -48.66 -10.01 -22.64
C GLN A 1039 -48.01 -10.57 -23.89
N LYS A 1040 -46.89 -9.98 -24.33
CA LYS A 1040 -46.09 -10.41 -25.49
C LYS A 1040 -45.61 -11.86 -25.37
N TRP A 1041 -45.28 -12.33 -24.17
CA TRP A 1041 -44.77 -13.69 -23.92
C TRP A 1041 -45.81 -14.67 -23.38
N SER A 1042 -47.00 -14.19 -23.01
CA SER A 1042 -48.10 -15.02 -22.48
C SER A 1042 -48.46 -16.22 -23.38
N PRO A 1043 -48.56 -16.07 -24.73
CA PRO A 1043 -48.87 -17.21 -25.61
C PRO A 1043 -47.83 -18.34 -25.54
N MET A 1044 -46.55 -17.99 -25.39
CA MET A 1044 -45.46 -18.97 -25.26
C MET A 1044 -45.55 -19.73 -23.93
N VAL A 1045 -45.78 -19.01 -22.82
CA VAL A 1045 -45.95 -19.63 -21.49
C VAL A 1045 -47.14 -20.59 -21.47
N GLN A 1046 -48.27 -20.20 -22.06
CA GLN A 1046 -49.46 -21.05 -22.17
C GLN A 1046 -49.21 -22.32 -22.98
N ALA A 1047 -48.46 -22.22 -24.10
CA ALA A 1047 -48.11 -23.38 -24.91
C ALA A 1047 -47.22 -24.36 -24.14
N VAL A 1048 -46.22 -23.85 -23.41
CA VAL A 1048 -45.30 -24.66 -22.58
C VAL A 1048 -46.05 -25.35 -21.44
N GLN A 1049 -46.99 -24.64 -20.80
CA GLN A 1049 -47.83 -25.20 -19.75
C GLN A 1049 -48.74 -26.31 -20.29
N SER A 1050 -49.37 -26.10 -21.46
CA SER A 1050 -50.19 -27.14 -22.13
C SER A 1050 -49.37 -28.39 -22.45
N ILE A 1051 -48.14 -28.24 -22.96
CA ILE A 1051 -47.22 -29.36 -23.21
C ILE A 1051 -46.90 -30.10 -21.92
N ARG A 1052 -46.64 -29.37 -20.83
CA ARG A 1052 -46.32 -29.97 -19.53
C ARG A 1052 -47.49 -30.76 -18.93
N GLU A 1053 -48.71 -30.25 -19.08
CA GLU A 1053 -49.95 -30.91 -18.67
C GLU A 1053 -50.23 -32.16 -19.52
N GLN A 1054 -49.97 -32.10 -20.83
CA GLN A 1054 -50.11 -33.24 -21.74
C GLN A 1054 -49.12 -34.37 -21.46
N ILE A 1055 -47.87 -34.05 -21.09
CA ILE A 1055 -46.89 -35.05 -20.63
C ILE A 1055 -47.42 -35.79 -19.40
N GLU A 1056 -47.97 -35.05 -18.44
CA GLU A 1056 -48.55 -35.61 -17.21
C GLU A 1056 -49.76 -36.52 -17.47
N LEU A 1057 -50.56 -36.17 -18.47
CA LEU A 1057 -51.71 -36.97 -18.89
C LEU A 1057 -51.27 -38.26 -19.62
N ALA A 1058 -50.26 -38.15 -20.47
CA ALA A 1058 -49.71 -39.26 -21.24
C ALA A 1058 -49.00 -40.30 -20.34
N GLU A 1059 -48.25 -39.85 -19.32
CA GLU A 1059 -47.64 -40.71 -18.30
C GLU A 1059 -48.70 -41.52 -17.52
N LYS A 1060 -49.85 -40.91 -17.19
CA LYS A 1060 -50.98 -41.59 -16.52
C LYS A 1060 -51.68 -42.62 -17.41
N SER A 1061 -51.56 -42.48 -18.73
CA SER A 1061 -52.21 -43.36 -19.71
C SER A 1061 -51.38 -44.57 -20.15
N GLY A 1062 -50.14 -44.71 -19.64
CA GLY A 1062 -49.26 -45.85 -19.93
C GLY A 1062 -48.67 -45.89 -21.34
N GLN A 1063 -48.58 -44.75 -22.02
CA GLN A 1063 -47.96 -44.63 -23.35
C GLN A 1063 -46.43 -44.78 -23.30
N ASP A 1064 -45.81 -45.19 -24.41
CA ASP A 1064 -44.36 -45.36 -24.53
C ASP A 1064 -43.61 -44.03 -24.36
N GLU A 1065 -42.64 -43.99 -23.45
CA GLU A 1065 -41.93 -42.75 -23.06
C GLU A 1065 -41.20 -42.08 -24.24
N ALA A 1066 -40.68 -42.86 -25.20
CA ALA A 1066 -39.97 -42.32 -26.35
C ALA A 1066 -40.94 -41.64 -27.34
N GLN A 1067 -42.13 -42.22 -27.55
CA GLN A 1067 -43.17 -41.62 -28.38
C GLN A 1067 -43.74 -40.34 -27.76
N ILE A 1068 -43.99 -40.32 -26.44
CA ILE A 1068 -44.42 -39.12 -25.72
C ILE A 1068 -43.37 -38.02 -25.88
N ARG A 1069 -42.10 -38.36 -25.64
CA ARG A 1069 -40.99 -37.42 -25.76
C ARG A 1069 -40.94 -36.78 -27.14
N ASP A 1070 -40.92 -37.57 -28.21
CA ASP A 1070 -40.73 -37.05 -29.58
C ASP A 1070 -41.91 -36.20 -30.04
N HIS A 1071 -43.13 -36.59 -29.67
CA HIS A 1071 -44.33 -35.81 -29.95
C HIS A 1071 -44.32 -34.46 -29.21
N GLN A 1072 -44.04 -34.46 -27.92
CA GLN A 1072 -44.08 -33.27 -27.08
C GLN A 1072 -42.91 -32.31 -27.34
N ILE A 1073 -41.74 -32.83 -27.71
CA ILE A 1073 -40.63 -32.03 -28.24
C ILE A 1073 -41.03 -31.38 -29.58
N GLY A 1074 -41.76 -32.08 -30.44
CA GLY A 1074 -42.30 -31.53 -31.68
C GLY A 1074 -43.27 -30.36 -31.44
N LEU A 1075 -44.18 -30.49 -30.48
CA LEU A 1075 -45.09 -29.42 -30.07
C LEU A 1075 -44.35 -28.22 -29.46
N TYR A 1076 -43.31 -28.48 -28.66
CA TYR A 1076 -42.47 -27.42 -28.08
C TYR A 1076 -41.73 -26.61 -29.16
N LYS A 1077 -41.23 -27.27 -30.21
CA LYS A 1077 -40.62 -26.61 -31.38
C LYS A 1077 -41.60 -25.74 -32.14
N LEU A 1078 -42.82 -26.25 -32.39
CA LEU A 1078 -43.88 -25.47 -33.03
C LEU A 1078 -44.30 -24.26 -32.20
N ALA A 1079 -44.40 -24.41 -30.87
CA ALA A 1079 -44.72 -23.31 -29.97
C ALA A 1079 -43.65 -22.21 -30.02
N ILE A 1080 -42.38 -22.59 -30.08
CA ILE A 1080 -41.27 -21.67 -30.28
C ILE A 1080 -41.41 -20.90 -31.60
N GLU A 1081 -41.62 -21.60 -32.71
CA GLU A 1081 -41.72 -20.98 -34.05
C GLU A 1081 -42.88 -19.98 -34.13
N GLN A 1082 -43.99 -20.29 -33.48
CA GLN A 1082 -45.23 -19.54 -33.58
C GLN A 1082 -45.32 -18.37 -32.59
N TYR A 1083 -44.80 -18.54 -31.37
CA TYR A 1083 -45.06 -17.62 -30.26
C TYR A 1083 -43.82 -16.90 -29.71
N HIS A 1084 -42.59 -17.28 -30.11
CA HIS A 1084 -41.40 -16.55 -29.71
C HIS A 1084 -41.38 -15.15 -30.38
N PRO A 1085 -41.22 -14.03 -29.65
CA PRO A 1085 -41.37 -12.70 -30.24
C PRO A 1085 -40.24 -12.25 -31.19
N GLN A 1086 -39.14 -13.00 -31.26
CA GLN A 1086 -38.05 -12.78 -32.19
C GLN A 1086 -37.97 -13.97 -33.15
N THR A 1087 -38.57 -13.87 -34.34
CA THR A 1087 -38.67 -14.95 -35.33
C THR A 1087 -37.79 -14.74 -36.57
N ALA A 1088 -37.10 -13.61 -36.69
CA ALA A 1088 -36.31 -13.25 -37.88
C ALA A 1088 -34.86 -12.91 -37.53
N GLY A 1089 -33.92 -13.73 -38.00
CA GLY A 1089 -32.47 -13.51 -37.91
C GLY A 1089 -31.68 -14.77 -38.28
N ALA A 1090 -30.49 -14.62 -38.87
CA ALA A 1090 -29.65 -15.72 -39.37
C ALA A 1090 -29.14 -16.73 -38.30
N LEU A 1091 -29.55 -16.56 -37.04
CA LEU A 1091 -28.99 -17.18 -35.83
C LEU A 1091 -30.08 -17.69 -34.86
N PHE A 1092 -31.34 -17.60 -35.29
CA PHE A 1092 -32.49 -18.25 -34.65
C PHE A 1092 -32.59 -19.65 -35.26
N GLU A 1093 -32.51 -20.71 -34.44
CA GLU A 1093 -32.75 -22.07 -34.91
C GLU A 1093 -34.17 -22.50 -34.50
N PRO A 1094 -35.19 -22.20 -35.33
CA PRO A 1094 -36.60 -22.49 -35.00
C PRO A 1094 -36.85 -23.97 -34.67
N SER A 1095 -36.05 -24.86 -35.25
CA SER A 1095 -36.19 -26.31 -35.11
C SER A 1095 -35.70 -26.89 -33.78
N ALA A 1096 -35.01 -26.09 -32.94
CA ALA A 1096 -34.38 -26.53 -31.68
C ALA A 1096 -33.68 -27.90 -31.81
N SER A 1097 -32.97 -28.15 -32.92
CA SER A 1097 -32.51 -29.49 -33.32
C SER A 1097 -31.48 -30.11 -32.36
N HIS A 1098 -30.81 -29.25 -31.57
CA HIS A 1098 -29.82 -29.57 -30.56
C HIS A 1098 -30.42 -30.10 -29.23
N LEU A 1099 -31.72 -29.86 -28.97
CA LEU A 1099 -32.40 -30.35 -27.77
C LEU A 1099 -32.76 -31.85 -27.92
N ARG A 1100 -32.02 -32.71 -27.20
CA ARG A 1100 -32.31 -34.16 -27.08
C ARG A 1100 -32.42 -34.64 -25.61
N PRO A 1101 -33.23 -34.00 -24.76
CA PRO A 1101 -33.43 -34.47 -23.39
C PRO A 1101 -34.18 -35.81 -23.37
N ASN A 1102 -33.93 -36.65 -22.38
CA ASN A 1102 -34.89 -37.72 -22.04
C ASN A 1102 -36.17 -37.10 -21.44
N LEU A 1103 -37.25 -37.87 -21.34
CA LEU A 1103 -38.56 -37.36 -20.89
C LEU A 1103 -38.47 -36.72 -19.49
N THR A 1104 -37.72 -37.32 -18.56
CA THR A 1104 -37.49 -36.80 -17.20
C THR A 1104 -36.80 -35.44 -17.20
N ASN A 1105 -35.71 -35.29 -17.95
CA ASN A 1105 -34.98 -34.03 -18.05
C ASN A 1105 -35.78 -32.96 -18.80
N PHE A 1106 -36.60 -33.37 -19.78
CA PHE A 1106 -37.51 -32.46 -20.49
C PHE A 1106 -38.58 -31.91 -19.55
N LYS A 1107 -39.20 -32.78 -18.73
CA LYS A 1107 -40.16 -32.39 -17.69
C LYS A 1107 -39.54 -31.41 -16.69
N LEU A 1108 -38.36 -31.73 -16.17
CA LEU A 1108 -37.62 -30.87 -15.23
C LEU A 1108 -37.22 -29.53 -15.87
N MET A 1109 -36.88 -29.52 -17.17
CA MET A 1109 -36.64 -28.30 -17.92
C MET A 1109 -37.89 -27.44 -18.01
N LEU A 1110 -39.03 -28.00 -18.42
CA LEU A 1110 -40.31 -27.29 -18.53
C LEU A 1110 -40.77 -26.75 -17.17
N ASP A 1111 -40.68 -27.56 -16.11
CA ASP A 1111 -41.03 -27.14 -14.73
C ASP A 1111 -40.18 -25.95 -14.30
N LYS A 1112 -38.86 -26.02 -14.53
CA LYS A 1112 -37.94 -24.92 -14.21
C LYS A 1112 -38.22 -23.67 -15.05
N GLN A 1113 -38.54 -23.82 -16.33
CA GLN A 1113 -38.88 -22.70 -17.22
C GLN A 1113 -40.17 -22.00 -16.74
N LEU A 1114 -41.21 -22.78 -16.44
CA LEU A 1114 -42.49 -22.27 -15.93
C LEU A 1114 -42.33 -21.61 -14.56
N GLU A 1115 -41.53 -22.19 -13.65
CA GLU A 1115 -41.27 -21.61 -12.34
C GLU A 1115 -40.58 -20.23 -12.45
N ILE A 1116 -39.52 -20.13 -13.25
CA ILE A 1116 -38.77 -18.88 -13.43
C ILE A 1116 -39.66 -17.83 -14.13
N MET A 1117 -40.42 -18.22 -15.16
CA MET A 1117 -41.34 -17.31 -15.84
C MET A 1117 -42.47 -16.85 -14.93
N SER A 1118 -43.05 -17.73 -14.13
CA SER A 1118 -44.11 -17.37 -13.18
C SER A 1118 -43.63 -16.33 -12.18
N LYS A 1119 -42.45 -16.55 -11.58
CA LYS A 1119 -41.82 -15.58 -10.66
C LYS A 1119 -41.52 -14.25 -11.33
N ALA A 1120 -41.07 -14.27 -12.59
CA ALA A 1120 -40.82 -13.04 -13.35
C ALA A 1120 -42.13 -12.30 -13.64
N ILE A 1121 -43.17 -12.99 -14.11
CA ILE A 1121 -44.49 -12.40 -14.39
C ILE A 1121 -45.10 -11.80 -13.13
N GLU A 1122 -45.06 -12.52 -12.01
CA GLU A 1122 -45.54 -12.05 -10.72
C GLU A 1122 -44.86 -10.74 -10.32
N TRP A 1123 -43.52 -10.71 -10.36
CA TRP A 1123 -42.75 -9.52 -9.98
C TRP A 1123 -43.02 -8.33 -10.90
N PHE A 1124 -43.05 -8.50 -12.23
CA PHE A 1124 -43.36 -7.41 -13.17
C PHE A 1124 -44.82 -6.95 -13.05
N THR A 1125 -45.75 -7.86 -12.71
CA THR A 1125 -47.15 -7.52 -12.43
C THR A 1125 -47.29 -6.67 -11.17
N ASP A 1126 -46.58 -7.03 -10.10
CA ASP A 1126 -46.57 -6.27 -8.86
C ASP A 1126 -45.93 -4.90 -9.04
N LEU A 1127 -44.84 -4.83 -9.83
CA LEU A 1127 -44.24 -3.56 -10.24
C LEU A 1127 -45.26 -2.68 -10.99
N ALA A 1128 -45.95 -3.23 -11.99
CA ALA A 1128 -46.95 -2.49 -12.77
C ALA A 1128 -48.13 -2.01 -11.89
N LYS A 1129 -48.67 -2.87 -11.03
CA LYS A 1129 -49.74 -2.52 -10.08
C LYS A 1129 -49.30 -1.42 -9.11
N GLY A 1130 -48.10 -1.52 -8.54
CA GLY A 1130 -47.55 -0.51 -7.63
C GLY A 1130 -47.40 0.85 -8.29
N ILE A 1131 -46.87 0.89 -9.52
CA ILE A 1131 -46.72 2.11 -10.32
C ILE A 1131 -48.09 2.73 -10.65
N SER A 1132 -49.05 1.91 -11.08
CA SER A 1132 -50.40 2.36 -11.44
C SER A 1132 -51.17 2.94 -10.24
N ALA A 1133 -51.10 2.26 -9.09
CA ALA A 1133 -51.74 2.70 -7.85
C ALA A 1133 -51.19 4.06 -7.37
N GLU A 1134 -49.86 4.24 -7.39
CA GLU A 1134 -49.25 5.53 -7.02
C GLU A 1134 -49.60 6.63 -8.04
N GLY A 1135 -49.54 6.33 -9.34
CA GLY A 1135 -49.91 7.25 -10.43
C GLY A 1135 -51.29 7.86 -10.27
N SER A 1136 -52.29 7.04 -9.90
CA SER A 1136 -53.68 7.48 -9.71
C SER A 1136 -53.88 8.46 -8.54
N THR A 1137 -53.01 8.44 -7.52
CA THR A 1137 -53.11 9.25 -6.29
C THR A 1137 -52.16 10.45 -6.27
N LEU A 1138 -51.39 10.64 -7.34
CA LEU A 1138 -50.23 11.53 -7.39
C LEU A 1138 -50.64 13.02 -7.36
N LYS A 1139 -51.71 13.39 -8.08
CA LYS A 1139 -52.27 14.75 -8.06
C LYS A 1139 -52.79 15.15 -6.68
N SER A 1140 -53.51 14.26 -5.98
CA SER A 1140 -54.08 14.56 -4.66
C SER A 1140 -52.99 14.68 -3.59
N LYS A 1141 -51.96 13.81 -3.63
CA LYS A 1141 -50.77 13.89 -2.77
C LYS A 1141 -49.93 15.15 -3.02
N ALA A 1142 -49.77 15.58 -4.28
CA ALA A 1142 -49.05 16.81 -4.62
C ALA A 1142 -49.78 18.04 -4.09
N VAL A 1143 -51.11 18.11 -4.25
CA VAL A 1143 -51.95 19.19 -3.71
C VAL A 1143 -51.85 19.20 -2.18
N ALA A 1144 -51.89 18.05 -1.51
CA ALA A 1144 -51.82 17.92 -0.05
C ALA A 1144 -50.49 18.41 0.59
N LYS A 1145 -49.43 18.61 -0.19
CA LYS A 1145 -48.12 19.11 0.30
C LYS A 1145 -47.92 20.63 0.23
N VAL A 1146 -48.75 21.34 -0.52
CA VAL A 1146 -48.68 22.82 -0.62
C VAL A 1146 -49.24 23.42 0.66
N ASP A 1147 -48.61 24.41 1.27
CA ASP A 1147 -49.14 25.07 2.48
C ASP A 1147 -50.54 25.68 2.22
N LEU A 1148 -51.44 25.64 3.22
CA LEU A 1148 -52.83 26.08 3.07
C LEU A 1148 -52.91 27.54 2.61
N SER A 1149 -52.01 28.40 3.11
CA SER A 1149 -51.92 29.81 2.71
C SER A 1149 -51.57 29.99 1.23
N THR A 1150 -50.75 29.10 0.68
CA THR A 1150 -50.27 29.13 -0.71
C THR A 1150 -51.29 28.52 -1.68
N ARG A 1151 -52.10 27.55 -1.21
CA ARG A 1151 -53.26 27.04 -1.97
C ARG A 1151 -54.34 28.11 -2.14
N LEU A 1152 -54.62 28.85 -1.07
CA LEU A 1152 -55.64 29.90 -1.08
C LEU A 1152 -55.24 31.08 -1.98
N SER A 1153 -53.96 31.46 -2.00
CA SER A 1153 -53.46 32.52 -2.89
C SER A 1153 -53.38 32.10 -4.36
N TYR A 1154 -53.12 30.81 -4.66
CA TYR A 1154 -53.18 30.27 -6.01
C TYR A 1154 -54.63 30.21 -6.53
N CYS A 1155 -55.57 29.73 -5.71
CA CYS A 1155 -57.00 29.70 -6.05
C CYS A 1155 -57.60 31.10 -6.24
N ALA A 1156 -57.10 32.12 -5.53
CA ALA A 1156 -57.53 33.51 -5.68
C ALA A 1156 -57.06 34.18 -6.99
N ASN A 1157 -56.06 33.63 -7.69
CA ASN A 1157 -55.46 34.20 -8.89
C ASN A 1157 -55.84 33.46 -10.19
N LEU A 1158 -56.75 32.49 -10.15
CA LEU A 1158 -57.28 31.83 -11.35
C LEU A 1158 -58.28 32.76 -12.07
N PRO A 1159 -58.16 33.00 -13.40
CA PRO A 1159 -59.17 33.75 -14.13
C PRO A 1159 -60.50 33.01 -14.11
N ASN A 1160 -61.56 33.68 -13.65
CA ASN A 1160 -62.94 33.18 -13.72
C ASN A 1160 -63.35 32.96 -15.18
N THR A 1161 -63.31 31.72 -15.67
CA THR A 1161 -64.07 31.30 -16.85
C THR A 1161 -65.31 30.55 -16.41
N SER A 1162 -66.39 31.29 -16.22
CA SER A 1162 -67.74 30.76 -16.09
C SER A 1162 -68.22 30.26 -17.45
N GLN A 1163 -68.46 28.95 -17.59
CA GLN A 1163 -69.48 28.43 -18.50
C GLN A 1163 -70.34 27.42 -17.75
N LYS A 1164 -71.58 27.85 -17.46
CA LYS A 1164 -72.69 27.02 -17.00
C LYS A 1164 -73.17 26.15 -18.16
N VAL A 1165 -73.32 24.84 -17.94
CA VAL A 1165 -74.32 24.01 -18.63
C VAL A 1165 -74.97 23.09 -17.58
N PRO A 1166 -76.30 22.89 -17.59
CA PRO A 1166 -77.06 22.37 -16.46
C PRO A 1166 -77.25 20.84 -16.50
N VAL A 1167 -77.35 20.24 -15.32
CA VAL A 1167 -77.75 18.84 -15.09
C VAL A 1167 -79.20 18.82 -14.58
N PRO A 1168 -80.10 17.98 -15.12
CA PRO A 1168 -81.34 17.61 -14.44
C PRO A 1168 -81.19 16.30 -13.65
N ALA A 1169 -82.00 16.21 -12.60
CA ALA A 1169 -81.94 15.29 -11.46
C ALA A 1169 -82.63 13.93 -11.66
N SER A 1170 -82.22 12.92 -10.87
CA SER A 1170 -83.11 12.03 -10.09
C SER A 1170 -82.34 11.02 -9.22
N LEU A 1171 -82.66 11.03 -7.90
CA LEU A 1171 -82.97 9.94 -6.92
C LEU A 1171 -82.08 8.67 -6.90
N GLU A 1172 -81.69 8.03 -5.78
CA GLU A 1172 -82.14 8.05 -4.38
C GLU A 1172 -81.13 7.34 -3.44
N LEU A 1173 -81.31 7.57 -2.13
CA LEU A 1173 -80.57 7.28 -0.89
C LEU A 1173 -80.42 5.77 -0.50
N PRO A 1174 -79.78 5.32 0.62
CA PRO A 1174 -79.59 6.03 1.89
C PRO A 1174 -78.31 5.84 2.73
N VAL A 1175 -78.18 6.78 3.65
CA VAL A 1175 -77.33 6.81 4.85
C VAL A 1175 -78.13 6.28 6.05
N ILE A 1176 -77.48 5.53 6.94
CA ILE A 1176 -77.93 5.34 8.33
C ILE A 1176 -76.81 5.80 9.26
N VAL A 1177 -77.16 6.69 10.19
CA VAL A 1177 -76.37 7.23 11.30
C VAL A 1177 -76.96 6.71 12.60
N HIS A 1178 -76.12 6.49 13.62
CA HIS A 1178 -76.43 6.76 15.02
C HIS A 1178 -75.15 7.36 15.65
N GLU A 1179 -75.15 8.62 16.13
CA GLU A 1179 -75.58 9.11 17.46
C GLU A 1179 -74.84 8.38 18.60
N ASP A 1180 -74.28 8.98 19.64
CA ASP A 1180 -74.08 10.34 20.13
C ASP A 1180 -73.11 10.18 21.31
N LEU A 1181 -72.38 11.23 21.73
CA LEU A 1181 -72.36 11.68 23.13
C LEU A 1181 -71.40 12.86 23.38
N ILE A 1182 -72.04 13.89 23.92
CA ILE A 1182 -71.58 15.16 24.46
C ILE A 1182 -70.78 14.94 25.76
N LEU A 1183 -69.86 15.86 26.09
CA LEU A 1183 -69.85 16.61 27.38
C LEU A 1183 -68.64 17.56 27.50
N GLU A 1184 -68.94 18.85 27.61
CA GLU A 1184 -68.08 19.86 28.22
C GLU A 1184 -68.14 19.78 29.76
N SER A 1185 -67.05 20.07 30.46
CA SER A 1185 -67.02 21.14 31.47
C SER A 1185 -65.62 21.34 32.07
N LYS A 1186 -65.32 22.61 32.34
CA LYS A 1186 -64.07 23.17 32.88
C LYS A 1186 -63.95 22.93 34.39
N SER A 1187 -62.72 22.90 34.93
CA SER A 1187 -62.20 23.98 35.82
C SER A 1187 -60.89 23.57 36.53
N GLU A 1188 -60.13 24.60 36.91
CA GLU A 1188 -58.72 24.67 37.30
C GLU A 1188 -58.41 24.16 38.73
N SER A 1189 -57.13 23.79 39.00
CA SER A 1189 -56.41 24.37 40.15
C SER A 1189 -54.88 24.22 40.11
N LYS A 1190 -54.23 25.40 40.07
CA LYS A 1190 -53.08 25.91 40.84
C LYS A 1190 -51.85 25.04 41.19
N GLN A 1191 -50.72 25.56 40.67
CA GLN A 1191 -49.49 26.00 41.36
C GLN A 1191 -48.53 24.94 41.96
N LYS A 1192 -47.19 25.07 41.85
CA LYS A 1192 -46.35 26.20 42.36
C LYS A 1192 -44.87 26.06 41.89
N THR A 1193 -44.27 27.20 41.47
CA THR A 1193 -42.94 27.80 41.84
C THR A 1193 -41.63 26.96 41.85
N LYS A 1194 -40.40 27.50 41.66
CA LYS A 1194 -39.75 28.73 41.13
C LYS A 1194 -38.21 28.57 41.39
N LYS A 1195 -37.39 29.33 40.63
CA LYS A 1195 -35.98 29.81 40.82
C LYS A 1195 -34.88 29.10 39.99
N THR A 1196 -34.29 29.69 38.93
CA THR A 1196 -33.21 30.74 38.80
C THR A 1196 -31.86 30.35 39.46
N ALA A 1197 -30.65 30.52 38.90
CA ALA A 1197 -30.04 31.38 37.86
C ALA A 1197 -28.76 30.69 37.28
N LYS A 1198 -28.12 31.05 36.16
CA LYS A 1198 -27.29 32.26 35.90
C LYS A 1198 -26.85 32.33 34.42
N ARG A 1199 -26.80 33.56 33.88
CA ARG A 1199 -26.18 33.99 32.61
C ARG A 1199 -24.70 34.35 32.81
N THR A 1200 -23.85 34.10 31.80
CA THR A 1200 -22.68 34.93 31.41
C THR A 1200 -22.33 34.64 29.93
N ASN A 1201 -22.54 35.63 29.06
CA ASN A 1201 -21.54 36.41 28.30
C ASN A 1201 -20.93 35.74 27.06
N THR A 1202 -21.55 35.98 25.89
CA THR A 1202 -20.99 35.78 24.55
C THR A 1202 -21.20 37.02 23.66
N LEU A 1203 -21.11 38.22 24.26
CA LEU A 1203 -21.19 39.51 23.54
C LEU A 1203 -19.81 40.21 23.42
N GLU A 1204 -18.75 39.67 24.02
CA GLU A 1204 -17.38 40.23 23.92
C GLU A 1204 -16.52 39.60 22.81
N SER A 1205 -16.92 38.48 22.20
CA SER A 1205 -16.16 37.87 21.09
C SER A 1205 -16.52 38.43 19.70
N MET A 1206 -17.57 39.25 19.60
CA MET A 1206 -17.99 39.87 18.32
C MET A 1206 -17.36 41.25 18.09
N LEU A 1207 -16.78 41.89 19.10
CA LEU A 1207 -16.11 43.19 18.98
C LEU A 1207 -14.58 43.12 18.89
N ALA A 1208 -13.97 41.93 19.05
CA ALA A 1208 -12.52 41.74 18.92
C ALA A 1208 -12.05 41.29 17.51
N TYR A 1209 -12.98 41.04 16.57
CA TYR A 1209 -12.63 40.57 15.21
C TYR A 1209 -12.69 41.67 14.13
N GLN A 1210 -13.16 42.88 14.48
CA GLN A 1210 -13.24 44.03 13.57
C GLN A 1210 -12.05 45.00 13.65
N ALA A 1211 -11.03 44.73 14.48
CA ALA A 1211 -9.89 45.62 14.69
C ALA A 1211 -8.52 45.07 14.20
N LYS A 1212 -8.51 44.06 13.31
CA LYS A 1212 -7.26 43.49 12.75
C LYS A 1212 -7.31 43.25 11.24
N GLN A 1213 -8.03 44.11 10.52
CA GLN A 1213 -8.12 44.08 9.06
C GLN A 1213 -7.66 45.37 8.35
N GLU A 1214 -6.96 46.25 9.07
CA GLU A 1214 -6.25 47.39 8.50
C GLU A 1214 -4.79 47.34 8.98
N ASP A 1215 -3.97 46.59 8.24
CA ASP A 1215 -2.52 46.77 8.07
C ASP A 1215 -1.98 45.52 7.38
N PHE A 1216 -1.81 45.61 6.06
CA PHE A 1216 -0.73 44.99 5.27
C PHE A 1216 -1.03 45.24 3.77
N GLU A 1217 -1.09 46.52 3.42
CA GLU A 1217 -0.55 46.96 2.14
C GLU A 1217 0.98 47.07 2.32
N HIS A 1218 1.71 46.38 1.42
CA HIS A 1218 3.15 46.36 1.15
C HIS A 1218 3.88 45.02 1.36
N VAL A 1219 4.54 44.64 0.25
CA VAL A 1219 5.48 43.54 -0.09
C VAL A 1219 4.86 42.34 -0.79
#